data_AF-A0A4V1R0X1-F1
#
_entry.id   AF-A0A4V1R0X1-F1
#
_cell.length_a   1.000
_cell.length_b   1.000
_cell.length_c   1.000
_cell.angle_alpha   90.00
_cell.angle_beta   90.00
_cell.angle_gamma   90.00
#
_symmetry.space_group_name_H-M   'P 1'
#
loop_
_entity.id
_entity.type
_entity.pdbx_description
1 polymer ?
#
loop_
_entity_poly.entity_id
_entity_poly.type
_entity_poly.pdbx_seq_one_letter_code
_entity_poly.pdbx_strand_id
1 'polypeptide(L)'
;MKIRIKVKHLALSLLLCCALLIMLFGLIIPEARLQMAERQLAQGNLESKQAIVDAILHPTSQTRKWELIKAHIIEHTPESILEDFNIYVGPGHTTTTGGDQELPFNWEEKLPFLEMYVEGAPADGYLVRAAKQLAYYYSTINETSKPIALLNRAEERLPDNYRNQRLELALERGKLTALAGDLDEADRVLVQTANETGSNYSYLQTQIAKVRADIMLQKGALQDSLAQLEQAIKQAEQADRERKNTGSFQEGWKNSELENLMLLRETLRSEVINGTETSTLSGTLRRNDGTPISRAAVFLREERIVNQSPGADERYQTLTDSEGRYSFKGVIPGSYQIYLGLTFEQMDGWTWPVNSNDWLIIKGSEQAEHNLVMRPLLELYEPVNERVIEEGKVHFAWEPVEDADYYELSAIVEVKNGSIGTIVRSHVRGTEMDISTAELYDAKMGLSYSGEDMTIDPQPLLGFANPEGRYFWSVQAYDAAGKLLTKSSGYRLNQQTIGNLPFFYLRERELTAADRLLLEGRLEEAMAAYQADFTSEPDNVHHLRMMVKLLEAKASMDRKRTIAPEEIHYLEQLATMHPTQTSLFDLLYYYYDQEDWPAYNKTYQAYMKIIDDQINHYVQAIHGTALLKQGKWQEAEIELAASLAADESHRFIGTYLATLIYNDKGEEALKAAQRYPERMFGPPARNWENMMERLRVESHAVGSVAYLQEIRSVLDWFSDSQQEQLKQWKEQTPFQALKNFVAALENVR
;
A
#
# COMPACT_ATOMS: atom_id res chain seq x y z
N MET A 1 83.44 -3.59 -18.38
CA MET A 1 83.26 -2.59 -17.32
C MET A 1 83.15 -3.33 -15.98
N LYS A 2 84.09 -3.16 -15.04
CA LYS A 2 84.05 -3.84 -13.72
C LYS A 2 83.44 -2.89 -12.69
N ILE A 3 82.19 -3.11 -12.28
CA ILE A 3 81.51 -2.28 -11.29
C ILE A 3 82.01 -2.71 -9.89
N ARG A 4 82.67 -1.79 -9.17
CA ARG A 4 83.06 -2.01 -7.76
C ARG A 4 82.02 -1.38 -6.85
N ILE A 5 81.10 -2.18 -6.33
CA ILE A 5 80.11 -1.73 -5.34
C ILE A 5 80.78 -1.79 -3.96
N LYS A 6 80.77 -0.67 -3.21
CA LYS A 6 81.25 -0.67 -1.83
C LYS A 6 80.24 -1.45 -0.98
N VAL A 7 80.71 -2.33 -0.09
CA VAL A 7 79.87 -3.21 0.77
C VAL A 7 78.74 -2.46 1.47
N LYS A 8 78.97 -1.21 1.89
CA LYS A 8 77.93 -0.34 2.48
C LYS A 8 76.73 -0.07 1.57
N HIS A 9 76.94 0.04 0.26
CA HIS A 9 75.85 0.23 -0.70
C HIS A 9 75.09 -1.08 -0.94
N LEU A 10 75.78 -2.23 -0.92
CA LEU A 10 75.11 -3.54 -1.00
C LEU A 10 74.22 -3.80 0.23
N ALA A 11 74.72 -3.50 1.44
CA ALA A 11 73.94 -3.62 2.67
C ALA A 11 72.74 -2.67 2.70
N LEU A 12 72.92 -1.43 2.22
CA LEU A 12 71.82 -0.46 2.12
C LEU A 12 70.77 -0.89 1.08
N SER A 13 71.19 -1.42 -0.07
CA SER A 13 70.28 -1.97 -1.08
C SER A 13 69.50 -3.18 -0.56
N LEU A 14 70.14 -4.07 0.20
CA LEU A 14 69.46 -5.22 0.80
C LEU A 14 68.43 -4.77 1.84
N LEU A 15 68.78 -3.81 2.72
CA LEU A 15 67.85 -3.22 3.69
C LEU A 15 66.67 -2.54 3.00
N LEU A 16 66.92 -1.81 1.91
CA LEU A 16 65.87 -1.17 1.12
C LEU A 16 64.96 -2.22 0.45
N CYS A 17 65.51 -3.30 -0.11
CA CYS A 17 64.73 -4.40 -0.67
C CYS A 17 63.88 -5.10 0.41
N CYS A 18 64.44 -5.36 1.60
CA CYS A 18 63.67 -5.93 2.71
C CYS A 18 62.56 -4.98 3.18
N ALA A 19 62.84 -3.68 3.29
CA ALA A 19 61.83 -2.68 3.65
C ALA A 19 60.72 -2.57 2.60
N LEU A 20 61.07 -2.63 1.30
CA LEU A 20 60.11 -2.66 0.20
C LEU A 20 59.26 -3.94 0.20
N LEU A 21 59.85 -5.10 0.51
CA LEU A 21 59.10 -6.36 0.63
C LEU A 21 58.15 -6.32 1.83
N ILE A 22 58.58 -5.79 2.97
CA ILE A 22 57.72 -5.60 4.14
C ILE A 22 56.57 -4.63 3.82
N MET A 23 56.84 -3.53 3.09
CA MET A 23 55.79 -2.61 2.65
C MET A 23 54.83 -3.26 1.64
N LEU A 24 55.37 -4.01 0.67
CA LEU A 24 54.57 -4.69 -0.36
C LEU A 24 53.64 -5.75 0.26
N PHE A 25 54.19 -6.64 1.10
CA PHE A 25 53.43 -7.72 1.72
C PHE A 25 52.61 -7.28 2.93
N GLY A 26 53.06 -6.25 3.66
CA GLY A 26 52.40 -5.76 4.88
C GLY A 26 51.36 -4.66 4.66
N LEU A 27 51.43 -3.90 3.57
CA LEU A 27 50.53 -2.77 3.31
C LEU A 27 49.86 -2.84 1.93
N ILE A 28 50.63 -3.04 0.85
CA ILE A 28 50.10 -2.89 -0.52
C ILE A 28 49.22 -4.08 -0.93
N ILE A 29 49.70 -5.31 -0.74
CA ILE A 29 48.96 -6.52 -1.14
C ILE A 29 47.65 -6.69 -0.35
N PRO A 30 47.61 -6.51 0.99
CA PRO A 30 46.36 -6.58 1.74
C PRO A 30 45.31 -5.57 1.25
N GLU A 31 45.71 -4.32 1.00
CA GLU A 31 44.78 -3.27 0.55
C GLU A 31 44.26 -3.53 -0.87
N ALA A 32 45.12 -4.01 -1.78
CA ALA A 32 44.70 -4.39 -3.13
C ALA A 32 43.70 -5.57 -3.11
N ARG A 33 43.90 -6.55 -2.21
CA ARG A 33 42.96 -7.67 -2.03
C ARG A 33 41.62 -7.18 -1.49
N LEU A 34 41.63 -6.28 -0.50
CA LEU A 34 40.40 -5.70 0.04
C LEU A 34 39.63 -4.92 -1.02
N GLN A 35 40.28 -4.04 -1.80
CA GLN A 35 39.61 -3.32 -2.87
C GLN A 35 39.03 -4.23 -3.96
N MET A 36 39.72 -5.33 -4.28
CA MET A 36 39.18 -6.35 -5.18
C MET A 36 37.96 -7.02 -4.57
N ALA A 37 38.01 -7.39 -3.29
CA ALA A 37 36.89 -7.98 -2.58
C ALA A 37 35.68 -7.03 -2.49
N GLU A 38 35.89 -5.73 -2.23
CA GLU A 38 34.83 -4.71 -2.22
C GLU A 38 34.17 -4.58 -3.59
N ARG A 39 34.96 -4.55 -4.66
CA ARG A 39 34.43 -4.51 -6.04
C ARG A 39 33.67 -5.77 -6.41
N GLN A 40 34.15 -6.93 -5.98
CA GLN A 40 33.49 -8.21 -6.24
C GLN A 40 32.20 -8.35 -5.42
N LEU A 41 32.19 -7.87 -4.17
CA LEU A 41 31.00 -7.82 -3.33
C LEU A 41 29.94 -6.88 -3.92
N ALA A 42 30.34 -5.71 -4.42
CA ALA A 42 29.46 -4.79 -5.14
C ALA A 42 28.90 -5.37 -6.46
N GLN A 43 29.49 -6.46 -6.95
CA GLN A 43 29.02 -7.23 -8.11
C GLN A 43 28.23 -8.49 -7.71
N GLY A 44 27.89 -8.64 -6.42
CA GLY A 44 27.12 -9.78 -5.89
C GLY A 44 27.94 -11.05 -5.64
N ASN A 45 29.27 -11.01 -5.68
CA ASN A 45 30.08 -12.19 -5.40
C ASN A 45 30.28 -12.41 -3.89
N LEU A 46 29.49 -13.33 -3.33
CA LEU A 46 29.46 -13.68 -1.92
C LEU A 46 30.76 -14.35 -1.41
N GLU A 47 31.60 -14.93 -2.27
CA GLU A 47 32.90 -15.52 -1.85
C GLU A 47 33.88 -14.45 -1.33
N SER A 48 33.65 -13.19 -1.67
CA SER A 48 34.46 -12.03 -1.28
C SER A 48 34.28 -11.60 0.18
N LYS A 49 33.22 -12.08 0.85
CA LYS A 49 32.89 -11.75 2.25
C LYS A 49 34.00 -12.13 3.23
N GLN A 50 34.61 -13.29 3.01
CA GLN A 50 35.66 -13.80 3.90
C GLN A 50 36.88 -12.87 3.94
N ALA A 51 37.22 -12.23 2.81
CA ALA A 51 38.34 -11.29 2.76
C ALA A 51 38.09 -10.03 3.61
N ILE A 52 36.84 -9.57 3.67
CA ILE A 52 36.43 -8.43 4.53
C ILE A 52 36.46 -8.85 6.00
N VAL A 53 35.90 -10.01 6.33
CA VAL A 53 35.94 -10.58 7.69
C VAL A 53 37.39 -10.75 8.17
N ASP A 54 38.25 -11.32 7.35
CA ASP A 54 39.67 -11.51 7.68
C ASP A 54 40.38 -10.16 7.90
N ALA A 55 40.07 -9.14 7.08
CA ALA A 55 40.62 -7.80 7.24
C ALA A 55 40.15 -7.10 8.53
N ILE A 56 38.94 -7.39 9.00
CA ILE A 56 38.42 -6.90 10.30
C ILE A 56 39.10 -7.62 11.47
N LEU A 57 39.26 -8.95 11.38
CA LEU A 57 39.83 -9.78 12.45
C LEU A 57 41.36 -9.62 12.57
N HIS A 58 42.05 -9.39 11.45
CA HIS A 58 43.50 -9.20 11.38
C HIS A 58 43.88 -7.84 10.76
N PRO A 59 43.50 -6.73 11.42
CA PRO A 59 43.61 -5.41 10.80
C PRO A 59 45.05 -4.91 10.80
N THR A 60 45.40 -4.10 9.78
CA THR A 60 46.69 -3.39 9.73
C THR A 60 46.83 -2.34 10.83
N SER A 61 45.71 -1.82 11.36
CA SER A 61 45.63 -0.92 12.51
C SER A 61 44.26 -0.96 13.18
N GLN A 62 44.15 -0.53 14.45
CA GLN A 62 42.85 -0.44 15.14
C GLN A 62 41.89 0.55 14.46
N THR A 63 42.38 1.67 13.92
CA THR A 63 41.55 2.62 13.18
C THR A 63 40.92 1.96 11.96
N ARG A 64 41.73 1.22 11.18
CA ARG A 64 41.27 0.53 9.97
C ARG A 64 40.19 -0.51 10.29
N LYS A 65 40.36 -1.26 11.38
CA LYS A 65 39.35 -2.21 11.87
C LYS A 65 37.98 -1.55 12.03
N TRP A 66 37.92 -0.41 12.72
CA TRP A 66 36.66 0.28 12.97
C TRP A 66 36.06 0.89 11.71
N GLU A 67 36.88 1.41 10.80
CA GLU A 67 36.41 1.88 9.48
C GLU A 67 35.75 0.77 8.67
N LEU A 68 36.34 -0.43 8.66
CA LEU A 68 35.78 -1.59 7.95
C LEU A 68 34.45 -2.03 8.56
N ILE A 69 34.34 -2.05 9.89
CA ILE A 69 33.07 -2.36 10.57
C ILE A 69 32.01 -1.30 10.23
N LYS A 70 32.37 -0.01 10.21
CA LYS A 70 31.42 1.06 9.82
C LYS A 70 30.87 0.84 8.41
N ALA A 71 31.77 0.72 7.43
CA ALA A 71 31.42 0.66 6.02
C ALA A 71 30.68 -0.64 5.66
N HIS A 72 31.10 -1.78 6.19
CA HIS A 72 30.61 -3.08 5.71
C HIS A 72 29.58 -3.74 6.63
N ILE A 73 29.53 -3.34 7.90
CA ILE A 73 28.59 -3.91 8.89
C ILE A 73 27.53 -2.87 9.26
N ILE A 74 27.92 -1.70 9.79
CA ILE A 74 26.96 -0.74 10.36
C ILE A 74 26.14 -0.04 9.27
N GLU A 75 26.74 0.44 8.18
CA GLU A 75 26.00 1.15 7.12
C GLU A 75 24.97 0.27 6.40
N HIS A 76 25.21 -1.04 6.35
CA HIS A 76 24.31 -2.02 5.73
C HIS A 76 23.51 -2.82 6.76
N THR A 77 23.21 -2.24 7.94
CA THR A 77 22.37 -2.93 8.93
C THR A 77 21.13 -2.10 9.25
N PRO A 78 19.92 -2.70 9.14
CA PRO A 78 18.66 -2.09 9.55
C PRO A 78 18.72 -1.46 10.95
N GLU A 79 18.32 -0.19 11.08
CA GLU A 79 18.15 0.47 12.38
C GLU A 79 16.74 0.31 12.96
N SER A 80 15.80 -0.25 12.20
CA SER A 80 14.40 -0.39 12.60
C SER A 80 13.74 -1.64 12.02
N ILE A 81 12.57 -1.99 12.58
CA ILE A 81 11.68 -3.05 12.08
C ILE A 81 11.46 -2.91 10.57
N LEU A 82 11.33 -1.70 10.03
CA LEU A 82 10.99 -1.52 8.62
C LEU A 82 12.09 -1.88 7.62
N GLU A 83 13.34 -1.88 8.07
CA GLU A 83 14.46 -2.10 7.16
C GLU A 83 14.83 -3.60 7.08
N ASP A 84 14.21 -4.46 7.90
CA ASP A 84 14.51 -5.90 7.99
C ASP A 84 13.65 -6.76 7.04
N PHE A 85 12.62 -6.20 6.39
CA PHE A 85 11.69 -6.94 5.54
C PHE A 85 11.80 -6.56 4.06
N ASN A 86 11.62 -7.56 3.21
CA ASN A 86 11.70 -7.42 1.76
C ASN A 86 10.34 -7.07 1.15
N ILE A 87 9.26 -7.52 1.78
CA ILE A 87 7.90 -7.45 1.27
C ILE A 87 6.98 -6.91 2.37
N TYR A 88 6.20 -5.91 2.03
CA TYR A 88 5.09 -5.42 2.83
C TYR A 88 3.80 -5.82 2.15
N VAL A 89 2.95 -6.57 2.84
CA VAL A 89 1.65 -7.05 2.33
C VAL A 89 0.54 -6.48 3.21
N GLY A 90 -0.49 -5.91 2.60
CA GLY A 90 -1.72 -5.50 3.27
C GLY A 90 -2.92 -5.54 2.33
N PRO A 91 -4.12 -5.21 2.82
CA PRO A 91 -5.31 -5.06 2.00
C PRO A 91 -5.05 -4.19 0.76
N GLY A 92 -5.18 -4.78 -0.43
CA GLY A 92 -5.08 -4.07 -1.71
C GLY A 92 -3.69 -3.53 -2.06
N HIS A 93 -2.66 -3.87 -1.28
CA HIS A 93 -1.32 -3.33 -1.45
C HIS A 93 -0.24 -4.36 -1.18
N THR A 94 0.73 -4.46 -2.08
CA THR A 94 1.98 -5.17 -1.82
C THR A 94 3.11 -4.30 -2.34
N THR A 95 4.08 -4.00 -1.47
CA THR A 95 5.29 -3.29 -1.83
C THR A 95 6.50 -4.13 -1.54
N THR A 96 7.43 -4.13 -2.49
CA THR A 96 8.77 -4.63 -2.27
C THR A 96 9.67 -3.46 -1.92
N THR A 97 10.47 -3.62 -0.88
CA THR A 97 11.58 -2.71 -0.62
C THR A 97 12.72 -3.11 -1.54
N GLY A 98 12.79 -2.43 -2.70
CA GLY A 98 13.81 -2.64 -3.71
C GLY A 98 15.13 -1.98 -3.31
N GLY A 99 16.16 -2.80 -3.15
CA GLY A 99 17.54 -2.38 -3.29
C GLY A 99 18.37 -3.58 -3.68
N ASP A 100 19.06 -3.50 -4.82
CA ASP A 100 20.08 -4.44 -5.34
C ASP A 100 21.27 -4.67 -4.39
N GLN A 101 21.13 -4.36 -3.11
CA GLN A 101 22.08 -4.70 -2.07
C GLN A 101 21.48 -5.86 -1.28
N GLU A 102 21.70 -7.09 -1.77
CA GLU A 102 21.75 -8.22 -0.85
C GLU A 102 22.63 -7.79 0.33
N LEU A 103 22.06 -7.80 1.53
CA LEU A 103 22.85 -7.48 2.72
C LEU A 103 24.05 -8.42 2.72
N PRO A 104 25.28 -7.89 2.62
CA PRO A 104 26.44 -8.74 2.40
C PRO A 104 26.71 -9.63 3.61
N PHE A 105 26.10 -9.36 4.76
CA PHE A 105 26.22 -10.18 5.96
C PHE A 105 24.85 -10.44 6.59
N ASN A 106 24.62 -11.67 7.03
CA ASN A 106 23.45 -12.03 7.84
C ASN A 106 23.64 -11.61 9.31
N TRP A 107 22.60 -11.74 10.13
CA TRP A 107 22.66 -11.31 11.54
C TRP A 107 23.69 -12.09 12.38
N GLU A 108 23.87 -13.39 12.14
CA GLU A 108 24.88 -14.20 12.86
C GLU A 108 26.31 -13.72 12.57
N GLU A 109 26.56 -13.30 11.32
CA GLU A 109 27.85 -12.76 10.88
C GLU A 109 28.09 -11.35 11.43
N LYS A 110 27.05 -10.51 11.48
CA LYS A 110 27.13 -9.11 11.93
C LYS A 110 27.30 -8.98 13.44
N LEU A 111 26.65 -9.84 14.21
CA LEU A 111 26.50 -9.72 15.66
C LEU A 111 27.83 -9.54 16.40
N PRO A 112 28.88 -10.36 16.16
CA PRO A 112 30.14 -10.21 16.87
C PRO A 112 30.83 -8.87 16.59
N PHE A 113 30.69 -8.33 15.37
CA PHE A 113 31.32 -7.07 14.99
C PHE A 113 30.59 -5.87 15.57
N LEU A 114 29.26 -5.92 15.62
CA LEU A 114 28.44 -4.91 16.25
C LEU A 114 28.70 -4.85 17.76
N GLU A 115 28.72 -6.01 18.44
CA GLU A 115 29.04 -6.08 19.88
C GLU A 115 30.42 -5.50 20.16
N MET A 116 31.41 -5.91 19.37
CA MET A 116 32.78 -5.42 19.46
C MET A 116 32.88 -3.90 19.24
N TYR A 117 32.06 -3.34 18.34
CA TYR A 117 32.02 -1.90 18.11
C TYR A 117 31.42 -1.16 19.32
N VAL A 118 30.28 -1.62 19.82
CA VAL A 118 29.59 -1.00 20.97
C VAL A 118 30.40 -1.10 22.26
N GLU A 119 31.27 -2.09 22.40
CA GLU A 119 32.16 -2.23 23.55
C GLU A 119 33.45 -1.42 23.43
N GLY A 120 34.11 -1.44 22.27
CA GLY A 120 35.51 -1.02 22.14
C GLY A 120 35.83 0.09 21.14
N ALA A 121 34.91 0.45 20.24
CA ALA A 121 35.17 1.44 19.18
C ALA A 121 35.09 2.90 19.67
N PRO A 122 35.54 3.90 18.90
CA PRO A 122 35.40 5.31 19.25
C PRO A 122 33.93 5.69 19.54
N ALA A 123 33.74 6.56 20.54
CA ALA A 123 32.42 7.09 20.90
C ALA A 123 32.02 8.21 19.93
N ASP A 124 31.54 7.82 18.75
CA ASP A 124 31.09 8.70 17.67
C ASP A 124 29.63 8.40 17.24
N GLY A 125 29.16 9.01 16.16
CA GLY A 125 27.79 8.78 15.67
C GLY A 125 27.52 7.33 15.26
N TYR A 126 28.54 6.54 14.90
CA TYR A 126 28.35 5.13 14.57
C TYR A 126 28.13 4.26 15.81
N LEU A 127 28.59 4.70 17.00
CA LEU A 127 28.25 4.02 18.26
C LEU A 127 26.74 4.00 18.49
N VAL A 128 26.08 5.12 18.18
CA VAL A 128 24.62 5.26 18.30
C VAL A 128 23.91 4.28 17.38
N ARG A 129 24.30 4.25 16.10
CA ARG A 129 23.73 3.35 15.10
C ARG A 129 23.93 1.88 15.48
N ALA A 130 25.17 1.49 15.80
CA ALA A 130 25.48 0.12 16.20
C ALA A 130 24.71 -0.30 17.47
N ALA A 131 24.57 0.59 18.44
CA ALA A 131 23.81 0.33 19.66
C ALA A 131 22.32 0.14 19.36
N LYS A 132 21.71 0.97 18.49
CA LYS A 132 20.32 0.80 18.04
C LYS A 132 20.12 -0.50 17.27
N GLN A 133 21.01 -0.84 16.34
CA GLN A 133 20.96 -2.07 15.54
C GLN A 133 21.03 -3.33 16.42
N LEU A 134 21.94 -3.36 17.39
CA LEU A 134 22.02 -4.44 18.36
C LEU A 134 20.82 -4.49 19.29
N ALA A 135 20.36 -3.33 19.78
CA ALA A 135 19.20 -3.26 20.65
C ALA A 135 17.97 -3.81 19.93
N TYR A 136 17.77 -3.40 18.67
CA TYR A 136 16.76 -3.94 17.76
C TYR A 136 16.89 -5.46 17.64
N TYR A 137 18.05 -5.98 17.27
CA TYR A 137 18.29 -7.43 17.16
C TYR A 137 17.91 -8.18 18.44
N TYR A 138 18.36 -7.68 19.61
CA TYR A 138 18.05 -8.32 20.88
C TYR A 138 16.55 -8.29 21.21
N SER A 139 15.87 -7.19 20.89
CA SER A 139 14.42 -7.13 21.01
C SER A 139 13.71 -8.14 20.10
N THR A 140 14.25 -8.44 18.91
CA THR A 140 13.66 -9.43 17.99
C THR A 140 13.77 -10.87 18.48
N ILE A 141 14.70 -11.18 19.38
CA ILE A 141 14.88 -12.51 19.98
C ILE A 141 14.29 -12.61 21.40
N ASN A 142 13.36 -11.71 21.75
CA ASN A 142 12.70 -11.63 23.06
C ASN A 142 13.64 -11.42 24.26
N GLU A 143 14.83 -10.88 24.04
CA GLU A 143 15.71 -10.42 25.12
C GLU A 143 15.32 -8.99 25.51
N THR A 144 14.59 -8.82 26.62
CA THR A 144 14.06 -7.50 27.02
C THR A 144 15.07 -6.66 27.80
N SER A 145 15.89 -7.28 28.63
CA SER A 145 16.83 -6.57 29.52
C SER A 145 18.15 -6.19 28.84
N LYS A 146 18.66 -7.06 27.96
CA LYS A 146 19.92 -6.86 27.22
C LYS A 146 19.94 -5.60 26.36
N PRO A 147 18.92 -5.28 25.54
CA PRO A 147 18.94 -4.08 24.71
C PRO A 147 18.86 -2.80 25.54
N ILE A 148 18.07 -2.78 26.62
CA ILE A 148 17.97 -1.63 27.54
C ILE A 148 19.34 -1.35 28.19
N ALA A 149 20.01 -2.38 28.69
CA ALA A 149 21.33 -2.25 29.30
C ALA A 149 22.41 -1.83 28.29
N LEU A 150 22.30 -2.30 27.05
CA LEU A 150 23.19 -1.94 25.95
C LEU A 150 23.07 -0.45 25.60
N LEU A 151 21.84 0.05 25.43
CA LEU A 151 21.60 1.46 25.12
C LEU A 151 22.11 2.37 26.25
N ASN A 152 21.84 2.02 27.51
CA ASN A 152 22.36 2.76 28.66
C ASN A 152 23.91 2.81 28.67
N ARG A 153 24.58 1.68 28.36
CA ARG A 153 26.04 1.66 28.26
C ARG A 153 26.56 2.53 27.12
N ALA A 154 25.88 2.53 25.97
CA ALA A 154 26.24 3.40 24.85
C ALA A 154 26.06 4.89 25.20
N GLU A 155 24.99 5.24 25.93
CA GLU A 155 24.75 6.58 26.47
C GLU A 155 25.93 7.04 27.36
N GLU A 156 26.37 6.20 28.30
CA GLU A 156 27.47 6.50 29.24
C GLU A 156 28.83 6.70 28.55
N ARG A 157 29.06 6.06 27.41
CA ARG A 157 30.31 6.20 26.64
C ARG A 157 30.38 7.48 25.83
N LEU A 158 29.24 8.09 25.49
CA LEU A 158 29.19 9.28 24.63
C LEU A 158 29.60 10.54 25.39
N PRO A 159 30.57 11.33 24.87
CA PRO A 159 30.99 12.56 25.51
C PRO A 159 29.93 13.67 25.37
N ASP A 160 30.04 14.73 26.18
CA ASP A 160 29.02 15.78 26.28
C ASP A 160 28.70 16.52 24.98
N ASN A 161 29.66 16.59 24.06
CA ASN A 161 29.45 17.17 22.73
C ASN A 161 28.52 16.32 21.83
N TYR A 162 28.19 15.08 22.22
CA TYR A 162 27.21 14.20 21.58
C TYR A 162 25.89 14.16 22.35
N ARG A 163 25.53 15.26 23.03
CA ARG A 163 24.30 15.35 23.83
C ARG A 163 23.05 14.90 23.06
N ASN A 164 22.89 15.30 21.80
CA ASN A 164 21.70 14.97 21.01
C ASN A 164 21.59 13.45 20.78
N GLN A 165 22.71 12.82 20.45
CA GLN A 165 22.81 11.37 20.28
C GLN A 165 22.52 10.60 21.57
N ARG A 166 22.96 11.13 22.73
CA ARG A 166 22.59 10.55 24.03
C ARG A 166 21.08 10.60 24.27
N LEU A 167 20.45 11.73 23.95
CA LEU A 167 19.00 11.89 24.11
C LEU A 167 18.21 10.99 23.14
N GLU A 168 18.74 10.76 21.92
CA GLU A 168 18.17 9.79 20.97
C GLU A 168 18.24 8.35 21.52
N LEU A 169 19.39 7.94 22.08
CA LEU A 169 19.51 6.62 22.73
C LEU A 169 18.58 6.49 23.93
N ALA A 170 18.43 7.55 24.74
CA ALA A 170 17.52 7.55 25.88
C ALA A 170 16.04 7.45 25.46
N LEU A 171 15.65 8.09 24.35
CA LEU A 171 14.32 7.93 23.75
C LEU A 171 14.11 6.47 23.31
N GLU A 172 15.05 5.87 22.58
CA GLU A 172 14.95 4.47 22.17
C GLU A 172 14.90 3.51 23.37
N ARG A 173 15.69 3.79 24.41
CA ARG A 173 15.63 3.04 25.67
C ARG A 173 14.26 3.14 26.30
N GLY A 174 13.66 4.33 26.37
CA GLY A 174 12.29 4.53 26.85
C GLY A 174 11.26 3.72 26.06
N LYS A 175 11.36 3.69 24.72
CA LYS A 175 10.49 2.88 23.85
C LYS A 175 10.63 1.38 24.14
N LEU A 176 11.86 0.87 24.24
CA LEU A 176 12.11 -0.56 24.51
C LEU A 176 11.68 -0.97 25.91
N THR A 177 11.86 -0.10 26.92
CA THR A 177 11.36 -0.32 28.28
C THR A 177 9.82 -0.39 28.29
N ALA A 178 9.14 0.47 27.52
CA ALA A 178 7.69 0.41 27.38
C ALA A 178 7.23 -0.88 26.70
N LEU A 179 7.90 -1.30 25.62
CA LEU A 179 7.64 -2.56 24.92
C LEU A 179 7.84 -3.79 25.83
N ALA A 180 8.83 -3.74 26.72
CA ALA A 180 9.07 -4.77 27.73
C ALA A 180 7.99 -4.81 28.84
N GLY A 181 7.07 -3.83 28.86
CA GLY A 181 5.95 -3.74 29.80
C GLY A 181 6.25 -2.99 31.10
N ASP A 182 7.46 -2.44 31.28
CA ASP A 182 7.80 -1.60 32.44
C ASP A 182 7.42 -0.14 32.15
N LEU A 183 6.12 0.11 32.14
CA LEU A 183 5.54 1.40 31.71
C LEU A 183 5.88 2.55 32.67
N ASP A 184 6.21 2.27 33.93
CA ASP A 184 6.58 3.30 34.91
C ASP A 184 8.04 3.73 34.75
N GLU A 185 8.96 2.78 34.53
CA GLU A 185 10.35 3.12 34.25
C GLU A 185 10.50 3.78 32.87
N ALA A 186 9.74 3.33 31.88
CA ALA A 186 9.70 3.96 30.56
C ALA A 186 9.31 5.44 30.64
N ASP A 187 8.20 5.76 31.34
CA ASP A 187 7.76 7.15 31.52
C ASP A 187 8.81 7.97 32.28
N ARG A 188 9.46 7.39 33.30
CA ARG A 188 10.53 8.05 34.06
C ARG A 188 11.72 8.45 33.17
N VAL A 189 12.22 7.51 32.37
CA VAL A 189 13.33 7.76 31.42
C VAL A 189 12.95 8.86 30.43
N LEU A 190 11.72 8.83 29.92
CA LEU A 190 11.24 9.82 28.94
C LEU A 190 11.03 11.21 29.56
N VAL A 191 10.54 11.30 30.81
CA VAL A 191 10.44 12.57 31.55
C VAL A 191 11.82 13.18 31.78
N GLN A 192 12.80 12.38 32.19
CA GLN A 192 14.18 12.84 32.35
C GLN A 192 14.74 13.35 31.01
N THR A 193 14.55 12.57 29.94
CA THR A 193 14.99 12.93 28.59
C THR A 193 14.35 14.23 28.10
N ALA A 194 13.04 14.43 28.35
CA ALA A 194 12.33 15.65 27.99
C ALA A 194 12.89 16.88 28.73
N ASN A 195 13.18 16.75 30.03
CA ASN A 195 13.76 17.82 30.84
C ASN A 195 15.18 18.18 30.36
N GLU A 196 15.98 17.18 30.01
CA GLU A 196 17.34 17.36 29.49
C GLU A 196 17.38 17.89 28.06
N THR A 197 16.35 17.65 27.24
CA THR A 197 16.28 18.14 25.86
C THR A 197 16.15 19.67 25.80
N GLY A 198 15.35 20.26 26.71
CA GLY A 198 15.01 21.69 26.70
C GLY A 198 14.06 22.08 25.55
N SER A 199 13.63 23.36 25.51
CA SER A 199 12.61 23.86 24.57
C SER A 199 13.09 24.01 23.12
N ASN A 200 14.40 24.00 22.88
CA ASN A 200 14.97 24.31 21.57
C ASN A 200 14.91 23.14 20.56
N TYR A 201 14.57 21.93 21.00
CA TYR A 201 14.52 20.71 20.15
C TYR A 201 13.09 20.18 20.00
N SER A 202 12.25 20.97 19.32
CA SER A 202 10.82 20.67 19.11
C SER A 202 10.55 19.25 18.59
N TYR A 203 11.35 18.74 17.64
CA TYR A 203 11.17 17.39 17.07
C TYR A 203 11.30 16.26 18.10
N LEU A 204 12.36 16.30 18.92
CA LEU A 204 12.58 15.27 19.92
C LEU A 204 11.52 15.34 21.04
N GLN A 205 11.10 16.55 21.41
CA GLN A 205 10.01 16.75 22.36
C GLN A 205 8.68 16.18 21.84
N THR A 206 8.37 16.37 20.55
CA THR A 206 7.15 15.78 19.95
C THR A 206 7.20 14.26 19.93
N GLN A 207 8.36 13.66 19.64
CA GLN A 207 8.55 12.20 19.69
C GLN A 207 8.40 11.67 21.12
N ILE A 208 9.01 12.31 22.11
CA ILE A 208 8.87 11.93 23.53
C ILE A 208 7.40 12.04 23.96
N ALA A 209 6.72 13.13 23.58
CA ALA A 209 5.30 13.30 23.90
C ALA A 209 4.41 12.21 23.29
N LYS A 210 4.69 11.81 22.04
CA LYS A 210 4.00 10.69 21.37
C LYS A 210 4.17 9.39 22.15
N VAL A 211 5.40 8.98 22.43
CA VAL A 211 5.69 7.71 23.14
C VAL A 211 5.07 7.71 24.53
N ARG A 212 5.15 8.82 25.26
CA ARG A 212 4.54 8.93 26.59
C ARG A 212 3.01 8.87 26.54
N ALA A 213 2.38 9.48 25.54
CA ALA A 213 0.94 9.33 25.30
C ALA A 213 0.59 7.85 25.06
N ASP A 214 1.35 7.15 24.21
CA ASP A 214 1.15 5.72 23.97
C ASP A 214 1.32 4.88 25.25
N ILE A 215 2.29 5.21 26.12
CA ILE A 215 2.44 4.58 27.45
C ILE A 215 1.19 4.79 28.30
N MET A 216 0.62 6.00 28.33
CA MET A 216 -0.60 6.29 29.08
C MET A 216 -1.81 5.53 28.52
N LEU A 217 -1.92 5.40 27.20
CA LEU A 217 -2.95 4.57 26.56
C LEU A 217 -2.81 3.10 26.97
N GLN A 218 -1.59 2.56 27.01
CA GLN A 218 -1.34 1.19 27.49
C GLN A 218 -1.71 0.99 28.97
N LYS A 219 -1.63 2.05 29.79
CA LYS A 219 -2.11 2.04 31.18
C LYS A 219 -3.63 2.20 31.31
N GLY A 220 -4.36 2.39 30.21
CA GLY A 220 -5.79 2.72 30.21
C GLY A 220 -6.10 4.16 30.63
N ALA A 221 -5.08 5.02 30.71
CA ALA A 221 -5.20 6.40 31.18
C ALA A 221 -5.49 7.37 30.01
N LEU A 222 -6.63 7.18 29.33
CA LEU A 222 -7.01 7.93 28.13
C LEU A 222 -7.05 9.45 28.36
N GLN A 223 -7.62 9.89 29.49
CA GLN A 223 -7.72 11.31 29.84
C GLN A 223 -6.34 11.94 30.12
N ASP A 224 -5.47 11.21 30.81
CA ASP A 224 -4.11 11.68 31.11
C ASP A 224 -3.29 11.79 29.81
N SER A 225 -3.45 10.82 28.90
CA SER A 225 -2.84 10.85 27.56
C SER A 225 -3.26 12.10 26.78
N LEU A 226 -4.56 12.42 26.76
CA LEU A 226 -5.07 13.63 26.11
C LEU A 226 -4.48 14.89 26.74
N ALA A 227 -4.49 15.00 28.06
CA ALA A 227 -3.97 16.17 28.77
C ALA A 227 -2.47 16.40 28.49
N GLN A 228 -1.69 15.32 28.45
CA GLN A 228 -0.28 15.37 28.11
C GLN A 228 -0.06 15.85 26.67
N LEU A 229 -0.81 15.31 25.71
CA LEU A 229 -0.71 15.71 24.31
C LEU A 229 -1.09 17.18 24.10
N GLU A 230 -2.16 17.65 24.73
CA GLU A 230 -2.56 19.06 24.67
C GLU A 230 -1.44 19.99 25.19
N GLN A 231 -0.78 19.61 26.28
CA GLN A 231 0.36 20.34 26.81
C GLN A 231 1.54 20.33 25.82
N ALA A 232 1.88 19.17 25.27
CA ALA A 232 3.00 19.03 24.33
C ALA A 232 2.78 19.82 23.03
N ILE A 233 1.57 19.76 22.46
CA ILE A 233 1.19 20.54 21.27
C ILE A 233 1.31 22.03 21.55
N LYS A 234 0.79 22.50 22.71
CA LYS A 234 0.90 23.91 23.09
C LYS A 234 2.35 24.38 23.19
N GLN A 235 3.23 23.55 23.75
CA GLN A 235 4.67 23.84 23.84
C GLN A 235 5.34 23.86 22.45
N ALA A 236 5.04 22.88 21.60
CA ALA A 236 5.58 22.79 20.24
C ALA A 236 5.16 24.00 19.38
N GLU A 237 3.88 24.38 19.43
CA GLU A 237 3.38 25.58 18.74
C GLU A 237 4.04 26.87 19.25
N GLN A 238 4.30 26.98 20.56
CA GLN A 238 5.00 28.12 21.12
C GLN A 238 6.45 28.19 20.63
N ALA A 239 7.17 27.07 20.65
CA ALA A 239 8.53 26.99 20.13
C ALA A 239 8.60 27.36 18.64
N ASP A 240 7.61 26.91 17.85
CA ASP A 240 7.53 27.26 16.42
C ASP A 240 7.22 28.75 16.21
N ARG A 241 6.36 29.36 17.04
CA ARG A 241 6.13 30.82 17.04
C ARG A 241 7.41 31.61 17.38
N GLU A 242 8.14 31.19 18.39
CA GLU A 242 9.41 31.83 18.80
C GLU A 242 10.50 31.71 17.73
N ARG A 243 10.60 30.56 17.04
CA ARG A 243 11.51 30.37 15.90
C ARG A 243 11.16 31.27 14.72
N LYS A 244 9.88 31.38 14.37
CA LYS A 244 9.40 32.30 13.32
C LYS A 244 9.76 33.75 13.65
N ASN A 245 9.62 34.16 14.92
CA ASN A 245 9.94 35.51 15.36
C ASN A 245 11.45 35.82 15.38
N THR A 246 12.32 34.81 15.47
CA THR A 246 13.79 34.98 15.50
C THR A 246 14.45 34.95 14.13
N GLY A 247 13.68 34.80 13.04
CA GLY A 247 14.21 34.77 11.67
C GLY A 247 15.07 33.54 11.34
N SER A 248 15.06 32.53 12.22
CA SER A 248 15.78 31.25 12.05
C SER A 248 14.98 30.21 11.25
N PHE A 249 13.80 30.60 10.74
CA PHE A 249 12.88 29.73 10.04
C PHE A 249 13.25 29.61 8.56
N GLN A 250 13.63 28.41 8.11
CA GLN A 250 13.61 28.09 6.68
C GLN A 250 12.16 27.86 6.25
N GLU A 251 11.67 28.71 5.35
CA GLU A 251 10.34 28.62 4.76
C GLU A 251 10.18 27.25 4.05
N GLY A 252 9.27 26.40 4.54
CA GLY A 252 8.97 25.09 3.95
C GLY A 252 9.05 23.88 4.89
N TRP A 253 9.66 24.00 6.08
CA TRP A 253 9.63 22.92 7.09
C TRP A 253 8.27 22.87 7.78
N LYS A 254 7.35 22.04 7.26
CA LYS A 254 6.18 21.59 8.01
C LYS A 254 6.62 20.53 9.02
N ASN A 255 6.28 20.72 10.29
CA ASN A 255 6.53 19.73 11.33
C ASN A 255 5.46 18.62 11.23
N SER A 256 5.70 17.61 10.38
CA SER A 256 4.80 16.47 10.19
C SER A 256 4.45 15.76 11.50
N GLU A 257 5.37 15.73 12.46
CA GLU A 257 5.12 15.17 13.80
C GLU A 257 4.09 15.98 14.59
N LEU A 258 4.12 17.32 14.49
CA LEU A 258 3.11 18.16 15.14
C LEU A 258 1.73 17.92 14.54
N GLU A 259 1.63 17.78 13.21
CA GLU A 259 0.38 17.43 12.54
C GLU A 259 -0.14 16.06 13.02
N ASN A 260 0.75 15.06 13.14
CA ASN A 260 0.42 13.74 13.69
C ASN A 260 -0.10 13.81 15.13
N LEU A 261 0.54 14.60 16.01
CA LEU A 261 0.09 14.81 17.38
C LEU A 261 -1.29 15.50 17.44
N MET A 262 -1.52 16.50 16.60
CA MET A 262 -2.81 17.20 16.54
C MET A 262 -3.94 16.26 16.12
N LEU A 263 -3.68 15.38 15.16
CA LEU A 263 -4.65 14.37 14.74
C LEU A 263 -4.94 13.37 15.87
N LEU A 264 -3.91 12.87 16.54
CA LEU A 264 -4.09 12.00 17.71
C LEU A 264 -4.92 12.70 18.80
N ARG A 265 -4.64 13.98 19.10
CA ARG A 265 -5.42 14.77 20.06
C ARG A 265 -6.90 14.78 19.70
N GLU A 266 -7.25 15.01 18.44
CA GLU A 266 -8.67 15.03 18.03
C GLU A 266 -9.32 13.66 18.22
N THR A 267 -8.63 12.57 17.88
CA THR A 267 -9.12 11.22 18.15
C THR A 267 -9.33 11.01 19.65
N LEU A 268 -8.32 11.25 20.49
CA LEU A 268 -8.46 11.05 21.93
C LEU A 268 -9.54 11.94 22.56
N ARG A 269 -9.71 13.18 22.06
CA ARG A 269 -10.77 14.07 22.54
C ARG A 269 -12.15 13.50 22.23
N SER A 270 -12.36 12.98 21.01
CA SER A 270 -13.60 12.27 20.64
C SER A 270 -13.85 11.10 21.59
N GLU A 271 -12.85 10.25 21.81
CA GLU A 271 -12.97 9.05 22.64
C GLU A 271 -13.24 9.37 24.12
N VAL A 272 -12.58 10.41 24.67
CA VAL A 272 -12.86 10.90 26.04
C VAL A 272 -14.30 11.41 26.18
N ILE A 273 -14.83 12.11 25.17
CA ILE A 273 -16.23 12.58 25.16
C ILE A 273 -17.21 11.41 25.10
N ASN A 274 -16.89 10.39 24.30
CA ASN A 274 -17.71 9.19 24.14
C ASN A 274 -17.62 8.23 25.34
N GLY A 275 -16.69 8.46 26.27
CA GLY A 275 -16.49 7.61 27.45
C GLY A 275 -15.96 6.22 27.10
N THR A 276 -15.19 6.10 26.02
CA THR A 276 -14.62 4.83 25.57
C THR A 276 -13.31 4.52 26.29
N GLU A 277 -12.93 3.24 26.34
CA GLU A 277 -11.65 2.79 26.86
C GLU A 277 -10.78 2.16 25.76
N THR A 278 -9.49 2.02 26.02
CA THR A 278 -8.57 1.34 25.11
C THR A 278 -8.76 -0.18 25.13
N SER A 279 -8.43 -0.83 24.02
CA SER A 279 -8.50 -2.28 23.84
C SER A 279 -7.11 -2.92 23.77
N THR A 280 -7.08 -4.25 23.83
CA THR A 280 -5.92 -5.06 23.45
C THR A 280 -6.28 -5.90 22.24
N LEU A 281 -5.48 -5.82 21.18
CA LEU A 281 -5.57 -6.73 20.04
C LEU A 281 -4.46 -7.76 20.15
N SER A 282 -4.76 -9.02 19.92
CA SER A 282 -3.78 -10.10 19.89
C SER A 282 -4.09 -11.11 18.81
N GLY A 283 -3.13 -11.95 18.47
CA GLY A 283 -3.31 -12.94 17.42
C GLY A 283 -2.09 -13.80 17.19
N THR A 284 -2.18 -14.65 16.17
CA THR A 284 -1.07 -15.44 15.66
C THR A 284 -0.92 -15.26 14.17
N LEU A 285 0.30 -15.37 13.66
CA LEU A 285 0.62 -15.53 12.25
C LEU A 285 1.18 -16.94 12.02
N ARG A 286 0.46 -17.75 11.25
CA ARG A 286 0.82 -19.14 10.98
C ARG A 286 0.62 -19.47 9.51
N ARG A 287 1.27 -20.52 9.04
CA ARG A 287 0.87 -21.22 7.81
C ARG A 287 -0.39 -22.05 8.08
N ASN A 288 -1.14 -22.39 7.04
CA ASN A 288 -2.35 -23.21 7.15
C ASN A 288 -2.07 -24.64 7.68
N ASP A 289 -0.81 -25.11 7.58
CA ASP A 289 -0.33 -26.36 8.19
C ASP A 289 -0.06 -26.25 9.71
N GLY A 290 -0.23 -25.06 10.30
CA GLY A 290 -0.02 -24.77 11.72
C GLY A 290 1.37 -24.24 12.07
N THR A 291 2.32 -24.25 11.12
CA THR A 291 3.70 -23.77 11.34
C THR A 291 3.69 -22.29 11.71
N PRO A 292 4.25 -21.89 12.87
CA PRO A 292 4.32 -20.49 13.26
C PRO A 292 5.30 -19.73 12.37
N ILE A 293 4.94 -18.48 12.03
CA ILE A 293 5.84 -17.57 11.33
C ILE A 293 6.41 -16.62 12.38
N SER A 294 7.64 -16.89 12.79
CA SER A 294 8.37 -16.05 13.76
C SER A 294 9.03 -14.86 13.09
N ARG A 295 9.21 -13.77 13.86
CA ARG A 295 9.90 -12.55 13.43
C ARG A 295 9.31 -11.87 12.18
N ALA A 296 8.03 -12.09 11.89
CA ALA A 296 7.31 -11.26 10.92
C ALA A 296 6.87 -9.96 11.61
N ALA A 297 6.91 -8.84 10.89
CA ALA A 297 6.31 -7.61 11.40
C ALA A 297 4.81 -7.62 11.18
N VAL A 298 4.08 -7.13 12.18
CA VAL A 298 2.64 -6.90 12.12
C VAL A 298 2.41 -5.43 12.46
N PHE A 299 1.75 -4.72 11.56
CA PHE A 299 1.36 -3.32 11.72
C PHE A 299 -0.16 -3.23 11.78
N LEU A 300 -0.70 -2.56 12.80
CA LEU A 300 -2.11 -2.24 12.91
C LEU A 300 -2.31 -0.76 12.53
N ARG A 301 -2.80 -0.52 11.31
CA ARG A 301 -2.77 0.80 10.69
C ARG A 301 -4.15 1.45 10.73
N GLU A 302 -4.20 2.69 11.22
CA GLU A 302 -5.42 3.47 11.28
C GLU A 302 -5.91 3.83 9.87
N GLU A 303 -7.24 3.86 9.67
CA GLU A 303 -7.89 4.21 8.40
C GLU A 303 -7.31 5.45 7.70
N ARG A 304 -6.97 6.49 8.48
CA ARG A 304 -6.47 7.76 7.94
C ARG A 304 -5.05 7.69 7.34
N ILE A 305 -4.23 6.71 7.71
CA ILE A 305 -2.84 6.58 7.25
C ILE A 305 -2.62 5.37 6.34
N VAL A 306 -3.62 4.51 6.18
CA VAL A 306 -3.49 3.23 5.47
C VAL A 306 -3.05 3.39 4.00
N ASN A 307 -3.33 4.54 3.41
CA ASN A 307 -2.95 4.92 2.04
C ASN A 307 -1.46 5.24 1.85
N GLN A 308 -0.69 5.29 2.93
CA GLN A 308 0.75 5.57 2.90
C GLN A 308 1.51 4.26 3.04
N SER A 309 2.77 4.18 2.60
CA SER A 309 3.62 3.02 2.92
C SER A 309 3.83 2.92 4.44
N PRO A 310 3.98 1.70 5.02
CA PRO A 310 4.34 1.55 6.43
C PRO A 310 5.58 2.37 6.80
N GLY A 311 5.48 3.14 7.89
CA GLY A 311 6.50 4.07 8.39
C GLY A 311 7.14 3.63 9.73
N ALA A 312 8.35 4.12 10.05
CA ALA A 312 9.06 3.68 11.25
C ALA A 312 8.37 4.19 12.54
N ASP A 313 7.49 5.17 12.36
CA ASP A 313 6.71 5.86 13.36
C ASP A 313 5.26 5.34 13.47
N GLU A 314 4.95 4.19 12.84
CA GLU A 314 3.69 3.49 13.02
C GLU A 314 3.45 3.21 14.51
N ARG A 315 2.33 3.69 15.05
CA ARG A 315 2.04 3.58 16.50
C ARG A 315 1.95 2.13 16.95
N TYR A 316 1.23 1.33 16.17
CA TYR A 316 0.97 -0.07 16.49
C TYR A 316 1.78 -0.95 15.53
N GLN A 317 3.00 -1.27 15.93
CA GLN A 317 3.87 -2.22 15.24
C GLN A 317 4.47 -3.21 16.24
N THR A 318 4.61 -4.46 15.84
CA THR A 318 5.20 -5.51 16.67
C THR A 318 5.79 -6.61 15.80
N LEU A 319 6.58 -7.49 16.40
CA LEU A 319 7.09 -8.69 15.76
C LEU A 319 6.39 -9.92 16.32
N THR A 320 6.17 -10.92 15.48
CA THR A 320 5.70 -12.22 15.93
C THR A 320 6.79 -12.95 16.71
N ASP A 321 6.42 -13.59 17.83
CA ASP A 321 7.33 -14.39 18.63
C ASP A 321 7.66 -15.75 17.96
N SER A 322 8.44 -16.62 18.63
CA SER A 322 8.80 -17.94 18.12
C SER A 322 7.60 -18.86 17.84
N GLU A 323 6.45 -18.58 18.45
CA GLU A 323 5.19 -19.29 18.27
C GLU A 323 4.22 -18.53 17.35
N GLY A 324 4.72 -17.50 16.65
CA GLY A 324 3.95 -16.68 15.72
C GLY A 324 2.98 -15.71 16.40
N ARG A 325 3.00 -15.54 17.74
CA ARG A 325 2.04 -14.67 18.45
C ARG A 325 2.43 -13.20 18.33
N TYR A 326 1.43 -12.33 18.27
CA TYR A 326 1.60 -10.87 18.32
C TYR A 326 0.54 -10.22 19.21
N SER A 327 0.80 -9.01 19.72
CA SER A 327 -0.17 -8.23 20.49
C SER A 327 0.11 -6.73 20.44
N PHE A 328 -0.97 -5.94 20.39
CA PHE A 328 -1.02 -4.50 20.53
C PHE A 328 -1.84 -4.12 21.76
N LYS A 329 -1.29 -3.27 22.62
CA LYS A 329 -1.96 -2.76 23.82
C LYS A 329 -2.30 -1.29 23.65
N GLY A 330 -3.30 -0.81 24.40
CA GLY A 330 -3.70 0.60 24.35
C GLY A 330 -4.34 1.00 23.02
N VAL A 331 -4.96 0.05 22.32
CA VAL A 331 -5.57 0.29 21.00
C VAL A 331 -6.81 1.15 21.18
N ILE A 332 -6.77 2.37 20.66
CA ILE A 332 -7.92 3.28 20.69
C ILE A 332 -9.05 2.76 19.78
N PRO A 333 -10.32 3.00 20.12
CA PRO A 333 -11.43 2.68 19.23
C PRO A 333 -11.24 3.29 17.83
N GLY A 334 -11.62 2.54 16.79
CA GLY A 334 -11.41 2.96 15.41
C GLY A 334 -11.47 1.81 14.40
N SER A 335 -11.22 2.17 13.14
CA SER A 335 -11.14 1.23 12.01
C SER A 335 -9.70 1.07 11.57
N TYR A 336 -9.28 -0.17 11.39
CA TYR A 336 -7.89 -0.53 11.16
C TYR A 336 -7.73 -1.53 10.02
N GLN A 337 -6.55 -1.54 9.41
CA GLN A 337 -6.10 -2.63 8.54
C GLN A 337 -4.79 -3.21 9.09
N ILE A 338 -4.61 -4.51 8.93
CA ILE A 338 -3.35 -5.18 9.28
C ILE A 338 -2.44 -5.19 8.06
N TYR A 339 -1.16 -4.89 8.27
CA TYR A 339 -0.10 -5.06 7.29
C TYR A 339 0.96 -6.01 7.87
N LEU A 340 1.56 -6.81 7.00
CA LEU A 340 2.65 -7.72 7.33
C LEU A 340 3.94 -7.25 6.67
N GLY A 341 5.03 -7.21 7.44
CA GLY A 341 6.39 -7.16 6.91
C GLY A 341 6.96 -8.58 6.92
N LEU A 342 7.38 -9.07 5.75
CA LEU A 342 7.83 -10.43 5.54
C LEU A 342 9.15 -10.47 4.76
N THR A 343 9.96 -11.45 5.07
CA THR A 343 11.16 -11.80 4.30
C THR A 343 10.78 -12.63 3.08
N PHE A 344 11.68 -12.70 2.10
CA PHE A 344 11.50 -13.57 0.94
C PHE A 344 11.30 -15.05 1.32
N GLU A 345 12.04 -15.56 2.31
CA GLU A 345 11.89 -16.94 2.79
C GLU A 345 10.50 -17.21 3.40
N GLN A 346 9.95 -16.24 4.13
CA GLN A 346 8.61 -16.38 4.72
C GLN A 346 7.50 -16.38 3.65
N MET A 347 7.69 -15.66 2.54
CA MET A 347 6.72 -15.51 1.45
C MET A 347 6.84 -16.55 0.33
N ASP A 348 7.97 -17.25 0.22
CA ASP A 348 8.26 -18.13 -0.92
C ASP A 348 7.30 -19.34 -1.00
N GLY A 349 6.44 -19.36 -2.02
CA GLY A 349 5.39 -20.36 -2.20
C GLY A 349 4.12 -20.10 -1.39
N TRP A 350 4.03 -18.96 -0.69
CA TRP A 350 2.93 -18.64 0.22
C TRP A 350 2.30 -17.28 -0.09
N THR A 351 1.06 -17.11 0.35
CA THR A 351 0.36 -15.83 0.31
C THR A 351 -0.47 -15.62 1.57
N TRP A 352 -0.59 -14.37 1.99
CA TRP A 352 -1.61 -13.98 2.96
C TRP A 352 -2.86 -13.56 2.18
N PRO A 353 -3.93 -14.37 2.19
CA PRO A 353 -5.16 -14.03 1.48
C PRO A 353 -5.92 -12.95 2.25
N VAL A 354 -5.87 -11.73 1.72
CA VAL A 354 -6.52 -10.55 2.30
C VAL A 354 -7.21 -9.74 1.21
N ASN A 355 -8.48 -9.38 1.43
CA ASN A 355 -9.25 -8.52 0.53
C ASN A 355 -8.84 -7.06 0.68
N SER A 356 -9.07 -6.23 -0.34
CA SER A 356 -8.66 -4.81 -0.33
C SER A 356 -9.36 -3.95 0.74
N ASN A 357 -10.55 -4.36 1.20
CA ASN A 357 -11.30 -3.66 2.24
C ASN A 357 -11.46 -4.51 3.51
N ASP A 358 -10.49 -5.37 3.84
CA ASP A 358 -10.50 -6.11 5.10
C ASP A 358 -10.21 -5.16 6.29
N TRP A 359 -11.29 -4.68 6.92
CA TRP A 359 -11.26 -3.71 8.02
C TRP A 359 -11.55 -4.37 9.36
N LEU A 360 -10.67 -4.13 10.33
CA LEU A 360 -10.88 -4.47 11.73
C LEU A 360 -11.51 -3.28 12.47
N ILE A 361 -12.68 -3.50 13.07
CA ILE A 361 -13.37 -2.48 13.88
C ILE A 361 -13.12 -2.75 15.35
N ILE A 362 -12.46 -1.80 16.02
CA ILE A 362 -12.19 -1.84 17.47
C ILE A 362 -13.14 -0.86 18.15
N LYS A 363 -13.95 -1.33 19.10
CA LYS A 363 -14.98 -0.53 19.77
C LYS A 363 -14.58 0.00 21.14
N GLY A 364 -13.49 -0.50 21.72
CA GLY A 364 -13.04 -0.15 23.07
C GLY A 364 -13.39 -1.20 24.11
N SER A 365 -12.62 -1.24 25.21
CA SER A 365 -12.80 -2.16 26.35
C SER A 365 -12.77 -3.67 26.02
N GLU A 366 -12.31 -4.07 24.83
CA GLU A 366 -12.29 -5.46 24.39
C GLU A 366 -10.89 -6.07 24.34
N GLN A 367 -10.82 -7.38 24.58
CA GLN A 367 -9.70 -8.19 24.13
C GLN A 367 -10.08 -8.79 22.78
N ALA A 368 -9.63 -8.16 21.71
CA ALA A 368 -9.85 -8.63 20.36
C ALA A 368 -8.79 -9.68 20.00
N GLU A 369 -9.21 -10.78 19.40
CA GLU A 369 -8.33 -11.78 18.82
C GLU A 369 -8.52 -11.79 17.30
N HIS A 370 -7.41 -11.73 16.56
CA HIS A 370 -7.42 -11.80 15.11
C HIS A 370 -6.25 -12.67 14.66
N ASN A 371 -6.52 -13.86 14.11
CA ASN A 371 -5.49 -14.78 13.65
C ASN A 371 -5.27 -14.64 12.15
N LEU A 372 -4.00 -14.58 11.75
CA LEU A 372 -3.52 -14.44 10.39
C LEU A 372 -2.99 -15.78 9.91
N VAL A 373 -3.45 -16.21 8.74
CA VAL A 373 -3.08 -17.52 8.16
C VAL A 373 -2.55 -17.33 6.75
N MET A 374 -1.29 -17.69 6.53
CA MET A 374 -0.69 -17.83 5.20
C MET A 374 -1.18 -19.14 4.57
N ARG A 375 -1.51 -19.11 3.28
CA ARG A 375 -1.89 -20.27 2.49
C ARG A 375 -0.90 -20.48 1.34
N PRO A 376 -0.71 -21.72 0.87
CA PRO A 376 0.15 -21.99 -0.27
C PRO A 376 -0.42 -21.32 -1.52
N LEU A 377 0.47 -20.90 -2.42
CA LEU A 377 0.08 -20.43 -3.74
C LEU A 377 -0.55 -21.58 -4.54
N LEU A 378 -1.59 -21.23 -5.29
CA LEU A 378 -2.27 -22.14 -6.20
C LEU A 378 -1.34 -22.57 -7.34
N GLU A 379 -1.37 -23.85 -7.72
CA GLU A 379 -0.73 -24.32 -8.95
C GLU A 379 -1.60 -24.10 -10.20
N LEU A 380 -0.94 -23.73 -11.30
CA LEU A 380 -1.55 -23.57 -12.61
C LEU A 380 -1.15 -24.74 -13.51
N TYR A 381 -2.09 -25.23 -14.30
CA TYR A 381 -1.87 -26.40 -15.16
C TYR A 381 -1.74 -26.01 -16.63
N GLU A 382 -2.67 -25.22 -17.18
CA GLU A 382 -2.63 -24.81 -18.59
C GLU A 382 -3.26 -23.41 -18.77
N PRO A 383 -2.74 -22.54 -19.67
CA PRO A 383 -1.48 -22.68 -20.40
C PRO A 383 -0.29 -22.26 -19.52
N VAL A 384 0.82 -22.98 -19.59
CA VAL A 384 2.02 -22.73 -18.78
C VAL A 384 3.29 -22.94 -19.60
N ASN A 385 4.42 -22.48 -19.07
CA ASN A 385 5.76 -22.74 -19.61
C ASN A 385 5.90 -22.32 -21.08
N GLU A 386 5.41 -21.11 -21.41
CA GLU A 386 5.55 -20.48 -22.73
C GLU A 386 4.82 -21.21 -23.86
N ARG A 387 3.73 -21.92 -23.54
CA ARG A 387 2.89 -22.59 -24.55
C ARG A 387 2.42 -21.59 -25.62
N VAL A 388 2.53 -21.98 -26.88
CA VAL A 388 2.01 -21.23 -28.02
C VAL A 388 0.61 -21.72 -28.37
N ILE A 389 -0.33 -20.80 -28.52
CA ILE A 389 -1.73 -21.07 -28.82
C ILE A 389 -2.07 -20.42 -30.16
N GLU A 390 -2.44 -21.24 -31.14
CA GLU A 390 -2.83 -20.80 -32.50
C GLU A 390 -4.33 -21.01 -32.76
N GLU A 391 -5.05 -21.53 -31.76
CA GLU A 391 -6.48 -21.83 -31.84
C GLU A 391 -7.33 -20.60 -31.47
N GLY A 392 -8.58 -20.57 -31.94
CA GLY A 392 -9.58 -19.53 -31.62
C GLY A 392 -10.07 -19.51 -30.17
N LYS A 393 -9.43 -20.28 -29.28
CA LYS A 393 -9.72 -20.32 -27.84
C LYS A 393 -8.46 -20.66 -27.04
N VAL A 394 -8.45 -20.23 -25.79
CA VAL A 394 -7.43 -20.56 -24.78
C VAL A 394 -8.11 -21.39 -23.70
N HIS A 395 -7.58 -22.59 -23.45
CA HIS A 395 -8.02 -23.43 -22.34
C HIS A 395 -7.20 -23.09 -21.10
N PHE A 396 -7.88 -22.70 -20.03
CA PHE A 396 -7.30 -22.39 -18.73
C PHE A 396 -7.66 -23.47 -17.72
N ALA A 397 -6.69 -23.97 -16.96
CA ALA A 397 -6.91 -25.00 -15.93
C ALA A 397 -5.96 -24.81 -14.73
N TRP A 398 -6.47 -25.02 -13.53
CA TRP A 398 -5.75 -24.79 -12.27
C TRP A 398 -6.12 -25.82 -11.18
N GLU A 399 -5.36 -25.79 -10.09
CA GLU A 399 -5.58 -26.65 -8.93
C GLU A 399 -6.92 -26.36 -8.22
N PRO A 400 -7.70 -27.38 -7.80
CA PRO A 400 -8.86 -27.15 -6.94
C PRO A 400 -8.45 -26.66 -5.55
N VAL A 401 -9.15 -25.65 -5.05
CA VAL A 401 -9.01 -25.14 -3.68
C VAL A 401 -10.17 -25.62 -2.81
N GLU A 402 -9.85 -26.20 -1.66
CA GLU A 402 -10.84 -26.57 -0.65
C GLU A 402 -11.61 -25.33 -0.16
N ASP A 403 -12.93 -25.47 -0.01
CA ASP A 403 -13.88 -24.41 0.37
C ASP A 403 -14.09 -23.28 -0.67
N ALA A 404 -13.48 -23.36 -1.85
CA ALA A 404 -13.74 -22.38 -2.90
C ALA A 404 -15.14 -22.55 -3.50
N ASP A 405 -15.93 -21.48 -3.49
CA ASP A 405 -17.22 -21.40 -4.18
C ASP A 405 -17.02 -20.93 -5.63
N TYR A 406 -16.05 -20.04 -5.85
CA TYR A 406 -15.72 -19.55 -7.17
C TYR A 406 -14.27 -19.07 -7.30
N TYR A 407 -13.86 -18.85 -8.55
CA TYR A 407 -12.56 -18.34 -8.93
C TYR A 407 -12.68 -17.07 -9.79
N GLU A 408 -11.64 -16.25 -9.75
CA GLU A 408 -11.42 -15.12 -10.64
C GLU A 408 -10.17 -15.34 -11.45
N LEU A 409 -10.29 -15.19 -12.78
CA LEU A 409 -9.22 -15.34 -13.75
C LEU A 409 -8.82 -13.97 -14.27
N SER A 410 -7.54 -13.65 -14.09
CA SER A 410 -6.92 -12.43 -14.61
C SER A 410 -5.89 -12.77 -15.67
N ALA A 411 -5.86 -11.95 -16.72
CA ALA A 411 -4.83 -12.01 -17.75
C ALA A 411 -4.03 -10.73 -17.76
N ILE A 412 -2.72 -10.85 -17.97
CA ILE A 412 -1.74 -9.80 -17.74
C ILE A 412 -0.79 -9.69 -18.93
N VAL A 413 -0.50 -8.44 -19.32
CA VAL A 413 0.40 -8.08 -20.41
C VAL A 413 1.66 -7.43 -19.83
N GLU A 414 2.82 -7.81 -20.36
CA GLU A 414 4.11 -7.20 -20.02
C GLU A 414 4.25 -5.83 -20.71
N VAL A 415 4.72 -4.84 -19.96
CA VAL A 415 4.97 -3.47 -20.45
C VAL A 415 6.39 -3.06 -20.07
N LYS A 416 6.92 -2.01 -20.71
CA LYS A 416 8.36 -1.66 -20.58
C LYS A 416 8.89 -1.57 -19.14
N ASN A 417 8.06 -1.11 -18.19
CA ASN A 417 8.43 -0.91 -16.79
C ASN A 417 7.54 -1.70 -15.81
N GLY A 418 7.01 -2.86 -16.22
CA GLY A 418 6.21 -3.70 -15.33
C GLY A 418 5.19 -4.54 -16.09
N SER A 419 3.98 -4.60 -15.54
CA SER A 419 2.89 -5.37 -16.14
C SER A 419 1.54 -4.77 -15.82
N ILE A 420 0.57 -4.95 -16.71
CA ILE A 420 -0.80 -4.48 -16.53
C ILE A 420 -1.74 -5.66 -16.72
N GLY A 421 -2.58 -5.91 -15.71
CA GLY A 421 -3.54 -7.01 -15.70
C GLY A 421 -4.98 -6.53 -15.71
N THR A 422 -5.87 -7.40 -16.16
CA THR A 422 -7.32 -7.22 -16.04
C THR A 422 -7.98 -8.54 -15.65
N ILE A 423 -9.16 -8.45 -15.06
CA ILE A 423 -10.03 -9.61 -14.81
C ILE A 423 -10.73 -9.93 -16.12
N VAL A 424 -10.53 -11.14 -16.65
CA VAL A 424 -11.18 -11.60 -17.88
C VAL A 424 -12.50 -12.27 -17.54
N ARG A 425 -12.49 -13.08 -16.48
CA ARG A 425 -13.64 -13.83 -15.99
C ARG A 425 -13.65 -13.85 -14.47
N SER A 426 -14.83 -13.69 -13.89
CA SER A 426 -15.06 -13.77 -12.45
C SER A 426 -16.16 -14.78 -12.18
N HIS A 427 -16.28 -15.24 -10.93
CA HIS A 427 -17.30 -16.20 -10.50
C HIS A 427 -17.28 -17.55 -11.24
N VAL A 428 -16.10 -18.01 -11.66
CA VAL A 428 -15.94 -19.32 -12.30
C VAL A 428 -16.08 -20.40 -11.23
N ARG A 429 -17.09 -21.28 -11.33
CA ARG A 429 -17.32 -22.35 -10.34
C ARG A 429 -16.51 -23.63 -10.60
N GLY A 430 -15.97 -23.77 -11.81
CA GLY A 430 -15.08 -24.87 -12.19
C GLY A 430 -13.61 -24.54 -11.92
N THR A 431 -12.75 -25.52 -12.13
CA THR A 431 -11.28 -25.38 -12.06
C THR A 431 -10.64 -25.30 -13.44
N GLU A 432 -11.46 -25.21 -14.47
CA GLU A 432 -11.04 -25.05 -15.85
C GLU A 432 -12.09 -24.26 -16.62
N MET A 433 -11.67 -23.58 -17.68
CA MET A 433 -12.56 -22.92 -18.63
C MET A 433 -11.90 -22.64 -19.97
N ASP A 434 -12.71 -22.57 -21.02
CA ASP A 434 -12.29 -22.08 -22.32
C ASP A 434 -12.70 -20.61 -22.48
N ILE A 435 -11.76 -19.77 -22.87
CA ILE A 435 -12.00 -18.36 -23.25
C ILE A 435 -11.68 -18.19 -24.73
N SER A 436 -12.59 -17.58 -25.50
CA SER A 436 -12.33 -17.29 -26.92
C SER A 436 -11.24 -16.24 -27.09
N THR A 437 -10.48 -16.30 -28.18
CA THR A 437 -9.46 -15.27 -28.46
C THR A 437 -10.08 -13.89 -28.70
N ALA A 438 -11.27 -13.85 -29.31
CA ALA A 438 -12.04 -12.62 -29.49
C ALA A 438 -12.30 -11.90 -28.16
N GLU A 439 -12.69 -12.64 -27.13
CA GLU A 439 -12.94 -12.11 -25.79
C GLU A 439 -11.66 -11.57 -25.14
N LEU A 440 -10.52 -12.25 -25.30
CA LEU A 440 -9.22 -11.73 -24.83
C LEU A 440 -8.84 -10.44 -25.57
N TYR A 441 -9.10 -10.35 -26.87
CA TYR A 441 -8.81 -9.13 -27.63
C TYR A 441 -9.66 -7.93 -27.16
N ASP A 442 -10.90 -8.19 -26.74
CA ASP A 442 -11.82 -7.20 -26.16
C ASP A 442 -11.45 -6.75 -24.74
N ALA A 443 -10.57 -7.49 -24.05
CA ALA A 443 -10.17 -7.18 -22.69
C ALA A 443 -9.56 -5.76 -22.61
N LYS A 444 -10.15 -4.92 -21.76
CA LYS A 444 -9.68 -3.54 -21.51
C LYS A 444 -8.44 -3.57 -20.64
N MET A 445 -7.34 -3.03 -21.16
CA MET A 445 -6.08 -2.85 -20.44
C MET A 445 -5.95 -1.41 -19.96
N GLY A 446 -5.29 -1.21 -18.82
CA GLY A 446 -4.86 0.12 -18.41
C GLY A 446 -3.84 0.72 -19.39
N LEU A 447 -3.79 2.05 -19.44
CA LEU A 447 -2.75 2.75 -20.21
C LEU A 447 -1.44 2.75 -19.43
N SER A 448 -0.34 2.51 -20.15
CA SER A 448 1.02 2.71 -19.64
C SER A 448 1.65 3.90 -20.35
N TYR A 449 2.47 4.65 -19.63
CA TYR A 449 3.18 5.81 -20.13
C TYR A 449 4.69 5.60 -19.95
N SER A 450 5.48 6.06 -20.92
CA SER A 450 6.93 5.92 -20.92
C SER A 450 7.63 7.21 -21.32
N GLY A 451 8.86 7.38 -20.79
CA GLY A 451 9.70 8.56 -21.02
C GLY A 451 9.28 9.79 -20.22
N GLU A 452 10.12 10.82 -20.22
CA GLU A 452 9.84 12.11 -19.56
C GLU A 452 8.63 12.83 -20.18
N ASP A 453 8.40 12.61 -21.48
CA ASP A 453 7.30 13.19 -22.24
C ASP A 453 5.94 12.49 -22.01
N MET A 454 5.89 11.46 -21.15
CA MET A 454 4.68 10.68 -20.85
C MET A 454 4.00 10.15 -22.14
N THR A 455 4.80 9.62 -23.04
CA THR A 455 4.30 9.00 -24.28
C THR A 455 3.58 7.70 -23.97
N ILE A 456 2.45 7.44 -24.61
CA ILE A 456 1.72 6.17 -24.41
C ILE A 456 2.55 5.00 -24.92
N ASP A 457 2.66 3.95 -24.11
CA ASP A 457 3.18 2.66 -24.55
C ASP A 457 2.14 1.98 -25.46
N PRO A 458 2.46 1.67 -26.73
CA PRO A 458 1.49 1.05 -27.63
C PRO A 458 1.19 -0.41 -27.30
N GLN A 459 2.02 -1.09 -26.50
CA GLN A 459 1.82 -2.51 -26.14
C GLN A 459 0.48 -2.76 -25.43
N PRO A 460 0.13 -2.04 -24.34
CA PRO A 460 -1.19 -2.17 -23.71
C PRO A 460 -2.38 -1.90 -24.63
N LEU A 461 -2.24 -1.00 -25.61
CA LEU A 461 -3.32 -0.65 -26.54
C LEU A 461 -3.69 -1.84 -27.44
N LEU A 462 -2.67 -2.51 -28.00
CA LEU A 462 -2.89 -3.71 -28.80
C LEU A 462 -3.25 -4.90 -27.90
N GLY A 463 -2.70 -4.98 -26.70
CA GLY A 463 -3.05 -5.96 -25.67
C GLY A 463 -2.84 -7.40 -26.13
N PHE A 464 -3.84 -8.26 -25.93
CA PHE A 464 -3.80 -9.66 -26.35
C PHE A 464 -3.82 -9.87 -27.88
N ALA A 465 -4.10 -8.83 -28.66
CA ALA A 465 -4.11 -8.91 -30.12
C ALA A 465 -2.70 -8.85 -30.75
N ASN A 466 -1.64 -8.74 -29.94
CA ASN A 466 -0.26 -8.76 -30.39
C ASN A 466 0.31 -10.19 -30.46
N PRO A 467 0.44 -10.83 -31.64
CA PRO A 467 0.96 -12.20 -31.74
C PRO A 467 2.43 -12.36 -31.32
N GLU A 468 3.17 -11.25 -31.17
CA GLU A 468 4.54 -11.23 -30.67
C GLU A 468 4.61 -11.03 -29.15
N GLY A 469 3.48 -10.74 -28.51
CA GLY A 469 3.37 -10.50 -27.07
C GLY A 469 3.52 -11.77 -26.24
N ARG A 470 4.27 -11.67 -25.14
CA ARG A 470 4.26 -12.68 -24.08
C ARG A 470 3.23 -12.31 -23.03
N TYR A 471 2.35 -13.25 -22.71
CA TYR A 471 1.25 -13.04 -21.77
C TYR A 471 1.42 -13.90 -20.54
N PHE A 472 0.86 -13.47 -19.43
CA PHE A 472 0.72 -14.32 -18.25
C PHE A 472 -0.67 -14.18 -17.63
N TRP A 473 -1.02 -15.11 -16.77
CA TRP A 473 -2.34 -15.17 -16.16
C TRP A 473 -2.25 -15.62 -14.71
N SER A 474 -3.30 -15.33 -13.95
CA SER A 474 -3.39 -15.74 -12.56
C SER A 474 -4.82 -16.05 -12.19
N VAL A 475 -4.99 -16.85 -11.15
CA VAL A 475 -6.27 -17.23 -10.59
C VAL A 475 -6.30 -16.87 -9.11
N GLN A 476 -7.43 -16.34 -8.66
CA GLN A 476 -7.76 -16.13 -7.25
C GLN A 476 -8.97 -17.00 -6.89
N ALA A 477 -8.95 -17.64 -5.72
CA ALA A 477 -10.02 -18.50 -5.24
C ALA A 477 -10.75 -17.82 -4.08
N TYR A 478 -12.08 -17.84 -4.08
CA TYR A 478 -12.93 -17.18 -3.09
C TYR A 478 -13.93 -18.16 -2.49
N ASP A 479 -14.28 -17.93 -1.22
CA ASP A 479 -15.40 -18.63 -0.58
C ASP A 479 -16.76 -18.01 -0.98
N ALA A 480 -17.85 -18.62 -0.52
CA ALA A 480 -19.22 -18.17 -0.80
C ALA A 480 -19.55 -16.77 -0.21
N ALA A 481 -18.74 -16.26 0.70
CA ALA A 481 -18.87 -14.91 1.25
C ALA A 481 -18.02 -13.87 0.51
N GLY A 482 -17.30 -14.27 -0.55
CA GLY A 482 -16.42 -13.40 -1.32
C GLY A 482 -15.07 -13.14 -0.63
N LYS A 483 -14.69 -13.94 0.36
CA LYS A 483 -13.39 -13.84 1.01
C LYS A 483 -12.34 -14.58 0.19
N LEU A 484 -11.22 -13.92 -0.09
CA LEU A 484 -10.08 -14.55 -0.74
C LEU A 484 -9.57 -15.74 0.12
N LEU A 485 -9.39 -16.89 -0.52
CA LEU A 485 -8.83 -18.10 0.08
C LEU A 485 -7.36 -18.26 -0.30
N THR A 486 -7.01 -18.14 -1.57
CA THR A 486 -5.62 -18.15 -2.06
C THR A 486 -5.56 -17.60 -3.48
N LYS A 487 -4.35 -17.50 -4.03
CA LYS A 487 -4.09 -17.06 -5.40
C LYS A 487 -2.87 -17.76 -5.99
N SER A 488 -2.76 -17.79 -7.31
CA SER A 488 -1.57 -18.33 -8.00
C SER A 488 -0.44 -17.32 -8.12
N SER A 489 -0.75 -16.01 -8.06
CA SER A 489 0.25 -14.95 -8.16
C SER A 489 0.93 -14.71 -6.80
N GLY A 490 2.27 -14.73 -6.80
CA GLY A 490 3.07 -14.53 -5.61
C GLY A 490 4.55 -14.83 -5.86
N TYR A 491 5.32 -14.88 -4.77
CA TYR A 491 6.76 -15.12 -4.83
C TYR A 491 7.04 -16.62 -4.86
N ARG A 492 7.78 -17.05 -5.88
CA ARG A 492 8.28 -18.42 -6.04
C ARG A 492 9.77 -18.34 -6.38
N LEU A 493 10.61 -18.38 -5.35
CA LEU A 493 11.99 -17.89 -5.39
C LEU A 493 13.05 -19.00 -5.45
N ASN A 494 12.64 -20.27 -5.32
CA ASN A 494 13.56 -21.40 -5.36
C ASN A 494 13.06 -22.54 -6.27
N GLN A 495 13.93 -23.51 -6.54
CA GLN A 495 13.62 -24.62 -7.46
C GLN A 495 12.46 -25.51 -7.01
N GLN A 496 12.18 -25.56 -5.71
CA GLN A 496 11.08 -26.35 -5.14
C GLN A 496 9.74 -25.62 -5.26
N THR A 497 9.75 -24.28 -5.28
CA THR A 497 8.54 -23.46 -5.30
C THR A 497 8.22 -22.88 -6.67
N ILE A 498 9.17 -22.84 -7.62
CA ILE A 498 8.97 -22.21 -8.95
C ILE A 498 7.77 -22.75 -9.72
N GLY A 499 7.51 -24.06 -9.61
CA GLY A 499 6.36 -24.71 -10.23
C GLY A 499 6.26 -24.46 -11.74
N ASN A 500 5.02 -24.43 -12.24
CA ASN A 500 4.72 -24.04 -13.61
C ASN A 500 4.72 -22.51 -13.75
N LEU A 501 5.39 -22.01 -14.78
CA LEU A 501 5.38 -20.58 -15.07
C LEU A 501 4.11 -20.20 -15.84
N PRO A 502 3.38 -19.14 -15.46
CA PRO A 502 2.08 -18.78 -16.06
C PRO A 502 2.18 -18.15 -17.44
N PHE A 503 3.27 -18.35 -18.17
CA PHE A 503 3.51 -17.67 -19.45
C PHE A 503 2.95 -18.44 -20.64
N PHE A 504 2.40 -17.71 -21.61
CA PHE A 504 1.95 -18.25 -22.89
C PHE A 504 2.05 -17.20 -24.00
N TYR A 505 1.94 -17.66 -25.26
CA TYR A 505 1.87 -16.83 -26.46
C TYR A 505 0.56 -17.08 -27.18
N LEU A 506 -0.10 -16.00 -27.64
CA LEU A 506 -1.31 -16.10 -28.44
C LEU A 506 -1.03 -15.70 -29.89
N ARG A 507 -0.99 -16.67 -30.80
CA ARG A 507 -0.61 -16.52 -32.23
C ARG A 507 -1.72 -16.98 -33.17
N GLU A 508 -2.96 -16.70 -32.81
CA GLU A 508 -4.13 -17.01 -33.65
C GLU A 508 -4.25 -16.09 -34.87
N ARG A 509 -3.59 -14.92 -34.85
CA ARG A 509 -3.65 -13.91 -35.91
C ARG A 509 -2.29 -13.33 -36.27
N GLU A 510 -2.24 -12.58 -37.37
CA GLU A 510 -1.08 -11.77 -37.77
C GLU A 510 -1.30 -10.27 -37.50
N LEU A 511 -0.19 -9.52 -37.43
CA LEU A 511 -0.20 -8.06 -37.37
C LEU A 511 -0.60 -7.48 -38.73
N THR A 512 -1.63 -6.64 -38.74
CA THR A 512 -2.01 -5.80 -39.88
C THR A 512 -1.00 -4.66 -40.09
N ALA A 513 -1.10 -3.96 -41.22
CA ALA A 513 -0.29 -2.76 -41.44
C ALA A 513 -0.57 -1.67 -40.39
N ALA A 514 -1.84 -1.50 -40.00
CA ALA A 514 -2.25 -0.56 -38.96
C ALA A 514 -1.70 -0.93 -37.57
N ASP A 515 -1.67 -2.23 -37.23
CA ASP A 515 -1.08 -2.69 -35.97
C ASP A 515 0.43 -2.37 -35.89
N ARG A 516 1.15 -2.51 -37.00
CA ARG A 516 2.59 -2.17 -37.05
C ARG A 516 2.82 -0.67 -36.86
N LEU A 517 2.00 0.18 -37.49
CA LEU A 517 2.04 1.64 -37.27
C LEU A 517 1.79 1.99 -35.80
N LEU A 518 0.83 1.31 -35.15
CA LEU A 518 0.56 1.48 -33.72
C LEU A 518 1.79 1.13 -32.87
N LEU A 519 2.39 -0.04 -33.08
CA LEU A 519 3.56 -0.51 -32.32
C LEU A 519 4.80 0.37 -32.54
N GLU A 520 4.91 1.04 -33.69
CA GLU A 520 5.92 2.06 -33.98
C GLU A 520 5.66 3.40 -33.26
N GLY A 521 4.56 3.54 -32.53
CA GLY A 521 4.15 4.78 -31.85
C GLY A 521 3.51 5.82 -32.77
N ARG A 522 3.19 5.47 -34.03
CA ARG A 522 2.62 6.38 -35.04
C ARG A 522 1.10 6.40 -34.95
N LEU A 523 0.57 6.86 -33.82
CA LEU A 523 -0.85 6.72 -33.43
C LEU A 523 -1.84 7.32 -34.44
N GLU A 524 -1.56 8.52 -34.96
CA GLU A 524 -2.46 9.19 -35.92
C GLU A 524 -2.48 8.48 -37.29
N GLU A 525 -1.34 7.94 -37.73
CA GLU A 525 -1.27 7.15 -38.96
C GLU A 525 -1.94 5.79 -38.79
N ALA A 526 -1.79 5.17 -37.62
CA ALA A 526 -2.50 3.94 -37.27
C ALA A 526 -4.02 4.16 -37.28
N MET A 527 -4.52 5.25 -36.67
CA MET A 527 -5.95 5.61 -36.68
C MET A 527 -6.47 5.73 -38.12
N ALA A 528 -5.78 6.48 -38.98
CA ALA A 528 -6.19 6.64 -40.38
C ALA A 528 -6.19 5.30 -41.14
N ALA A 529 -5.22 4.43 -40.87
CA ALA A 529 -5.17 3.10 -41.45
C ALA A 529 -6.35 2.22 -40.99
N TYR A 530 -6.65 2.19 -39.70
CA TYR A 530 -7.82 1.44 -39.19
C TYR A 530 -9.15 1.94 -39.77
N GLN A 531 -9.32 3.26 -39.95
CA GLN A 531 -10.50 3.83 -40.58
C GLN A 531 -10.64 3.41 -42.05
N ALA A 532 -9.54 3.40 -42.79
CA ALA A 532 -9.51 2.95 -44.18
C ALA A 532 -9.82 1.44 -44.28
N ASP A 533 -9.19 0.64 -43.41
CA ASP A 533 -9.39 -0.81 -43.36
C ASP A 533 -10.84 -1.16 -42.99
N PHE A 534 -11.43 -0.50 -41.98
CA PHE A 534 -12.84 -0.67 -41.60
C PHE A 534 -13.80 -0.27 -42.73
N THR A 535 -13.48 0.75 -43.52
CA THR A 535 -14.29 1.12 -44.69
C THR A 535 -14.30 0.01 -45.74
N SER A 536 -13.18 -0.71 -45.89
CA SER A 536 -13.07 -1.83 -46.83
C SER A 536 -13.63 -3.16 -46.27
N GLU A 537 -13.53 -3.36 -44.96
CA GLU A 537 -13.92 -4.57 -44.24
C GLU A 537 -14.83 -4.20 -43.05
N PRO A 538 -16.08 -3.79 -43.30
CA PRO A 538 -16.97 -3.29 -42.25
C PRO A 538 -17.37 -4.35 -41.22
N ASP A 539 -17.22 -5.63 -41.55
CA ASP A 539 -17.52 -6.75 -40.65
C ASP A 539 -16.34 -7.11 -39.72
N ASN A 540 -15.16 -6.51 -39.93
CA ASN A 540 -13.96 -6.82 -39.16
C ASN A 540 -13.90 -6.02 -37.85
N VAL A 541 -14.29 -6.68 -36.76
CA VAL A 541 -14.39 -6.11 -35.41
C VAL A 541 -13.06 -5.57 -34.88
N HIS A 542 -11.91 -6.09 -35.34
CA HIS A 542 -10.60 -5.64 -34.85
C HIS A 542 -10.35 -4.16 -35.16
N HIS A 543 -10.63 -3.71 -36.38
CA HIS A 543 -10.39 -2.32 -36.76
C HIS A 543 -11.24 -1.37 -35.90
N LEU A 544 -12.51 -1.73 -35.69
CA LEU A 544 -13.44 -0.96 -34.87
C LEU A 544 -12.98 -0.87 -33.41
N ARG A 545 -12.55 -2.00 -32.83
CA ARG A 545 -11.97 -2.08 -31.50
C ARG A 545 -10.76 -1.16 -31.35
N MET A 546 -9.85 -1.18 -32.32
CA MET A 546 -8.63 -0.36 -32.26
C MET A 546 -8.91 1.13 -32.42
N MET A 547 -9.90 1.51 -33.23
CA MET A 547 -10.34 2.91 -33.30
C MET A 547 -10.87 3.39 -31.95
N VAL A 548 -11.72 2.61 -31.27
CA VAL A 548 -12.22 2.95 -29.92
C VAL A 548 -11.06 3.10 -28.93
N LYS A 549 -10.16 2.11 -28.83
CA LYS A 549 -9.01 2.17 -27.90
C LYS A 549 -8.09 3.37 -28.15
N LEU A 550 -7.87 3.75 -29.41
CA LEU A 550 -7.06 4.92 -29.75
C LEU A 550 -7.74 6.24 -29.40
N LEU A 551 -9.06 6.34 -29.55
CA LEU A 551 -9.82 7.53 -29.14
C LEU A 551 -9.84 7.67 -27.61
N GLU A 552 -10.02 6.57 -26.87
CA GLU A 552 -9.90 6.54 -25.41
C GLU A 552 -8.51 7.01 -24.95
N ALA A 553 -7.45 6.48 -25.57
CA ALA A 553 -6.08 6.86 -25.30
C ALA A 553 -5.84 8.35 -25.53
N LYS A 554 -6.34 8.89 -26.65
CA LYS A 554 -6.26 10.32 -27.00
C LYS A 554 -7.04 11.19 -26.00
N ALA A 555 -8.24 10.78 -25.60
CA ALA A 555 -9.02 11.49 -24.60
C ALA A 555 -8.29 11.56 -23.25
N SER A 556 -7.64 10.46 -22.86
CA SER A 556 -6.80 10.39 -21.65
C SER A 556 -5.61 11.36 -21.71
N MET A 557 -4.88 11.41 -22.83
CA MET A 557 -3.78 12.35 -23.05
C MET A 557 -4.24 13.81 -22.99
N ASP A 558 -5.39 14.11 -23.58
CA ASP A 558 -5.99 15.44 -23.58
C ASP A 558 -6.62 15.82 -22.22
N ARG A 559 -6.60 14.90 -21.23
CA ARG A 559 -7.28 15.04 -19.93
C ARG A 559 -8.77 15.36 -20.08
N LYS A 560 -9.39 14.89 -21.15
CA LYS A 560 -10.83 15.01 -21.39
C LYS A 560 -11.53 13.95 -20.55
N ARG A 561 -12.53 14.38 -19.78
CA ARG A 561 -13.36 13.47 -18.96
C ARG A 561 -14.55 12.91 -19.73
N THR A 562 -14.93 13.53 -20.84
CA THR A 562 -16.09 13.15 -21.64
C THR A 562 -15.65 12.38 -22.87
N ILE A 563 -16.34 11.27 -23.12
CA ILE A 563 -16.17 10.47 -24.34
C ILE A 563 -16.52 11.33 -25.55
N ALA A 564 -15.69 11.29 -26.59
CA ALA A 564 -15.92 12.08 -27.80
C ALA A 564 -17.13 11.53 -28.59
N PRO A 565 -17.96 12.37 -29.24
CA PRO A 565 -19.07 11.90 -30.06
C PRO A 565 -18.68 10.89 -31.15
N GLU A 566 -17.48 11.06 -31.71
CA GLU A 566 -16.91 10.12 -32.70
C GLU A 566 -16.62 8.74 -32.08
N GLU A 567 -16.13 8.70 -30.84
CA GLU A 567 -15.85 7.46 -30.13
C GLU A 567 -17.14 6.70 -29.81
N ILE A 568 -18.19 7.42 -29.35
CA ILE A 568 -19.50 6.82 -29.12
C ILE A 568 -20.07 6.19 -30.39
N HIS A 569 -19.93 6.85 -31.54
CA HIS A 569 -20.41 6.29 -32.80
C HIS A 569 -19.77 4.93 -33.14
N TYR A 570 -18.46 4.78 -32.92
CA TYR A 570 -17.76 3.52 -33.13
C TYR A 570 -18.09 2.50 -32.03
N LEU A 571 -18.23 2.94 -30.78
CA LEU A 571 -18.60 2.09 -29.65
C LEU A 571 -20.01 1.51 -29.78
N GLU A 572 -20.99 2.29 -30.26
CA GLU A 572 -22.35 1.83 -30.55
C GLU A 572 -22.36 0.75 -31.65
N GLN A 573 -21.56 0.93 -32.71
CA GLN A 573 -21.38 -0.08 -33.76
C GLN A 573 -20.74 -1.34 -33.19
N LEU A 574 -19.71 -1.18 -32.36
CA LEU A 574 -19.00 -2.29 -31.74
C LEU A 574 -19.93 -3.10 -30.85
N ALA A 575 -20.68 -2.44 -29.98
CA ALA A 575 -21.66 -3.08 -29.11
C ALA A 575 -22.82 -3.73 -29.89
N THR A 576 -23.13 -3.25 -31.10
CA THR A 576 -24.14 -3.85 -31.97
C THR A 576 -23.64 -5.12 -32.64
N MET A 577 -22.41 -5.11 -33.16
CA MET A 577 -21.80 -6.24 -33.85
C MET A 577 -21.31 -7.33 -32.90
N HIS A 578 -20.71 -6.91 -31.78
CA HIS A 578 -20.09 -7.77 -30.80
C HIS A 578 -20.32 -7.20 -29.38
N PRO A 579 -21.51 -7.40 -28.79
CA PRO A 579 -21.81 -6.90 -27.46
C PRO A 579 -20.90 -7.56 -26.43
N THR A 580 -20.10 -6.74 -25.74
CA THR A 580 -19.26 -7.19 -24.61
C THR A 580 -19.68 -6.46 -23.34
N GLN A 581 -19.32 -7.03 -22.19
CA GLN A 581 -19.57 -6.38 -20.89
C GLN A 581 -18.92 -4.99 -20.84
N THR A 582 -17.69 -4.87 -21.34
CA THR A 582 -16.96 -3.60 -21.41
C THR A 582 -17.66 -2.58 -22.31
N SER A 583 -17.97 -2.93 -23.57
CA SER A 583 -18.56 -1.99 -24.52
C SER A 583 -19.93 -1.49 -24.06
N LEU A 584 -20.74 -2.38 -23.48
CA LEU A 584 -22.05 -2.01 -22.94
C LEU A 584 -21.94 -1.19 -21.65
N PHE A 585 -20.95 -1.47 -20.80
CA PHE A 585 -20.68 -0.66 -19.62
C PHE A 585 -20.23 0.77 -19.97
N ASP A 586 -19.35 0.92 -20.95
CA ASP A 586 -18.89 2.25 -21.40
C ASP A 586 -20.06 3.06 -21.99
N LEU A 587 -20.96 2.43 -22.75
CA LEU A 587 -22.20 3.06 -23.23
C LEU A 587 -23.18 3.39 -22.09
N LEU A 588 -23.31 2.52 -21.08
CA LEU A 588 -24.13 2.79 -19.90
C LEU A 588 -23.64 4.04 -19.18
N TYR A 589 -22.34 4.13 -18.94
CA TYR A 589 -21.74 5.27 -18.26
C TYR A 589 -21.92 6.56 -19.09
N TYR A 590 -21.73 6.48 -20.41
CA TYR A 590 -21.98 7.60 -21.31
C TYR A 590 -23.42 8.12 -21.22
N TYR A 591 -24.42 7.25 -21.40
CA TYR A 591 -25.82 7.68 -21.38
C TYR A 591 -26.28 8.11 -19.99
N TYR A 592 -25.68 7.56 -18.92
CA TYR A 592 -25.89 8.03 -17.56
C TYR A 592 -25.41 9.48 -17.39
N ASP A 593 -24.20 9.81 -17.84
CA ASP A 593 -23.64 11.17 -17.78
C ASP A 593 -24.43 12.18 -18.62
N GLN A 594 -25.04 11.74 -19.72
CA GLN A 594 -25.93 12.56 -20.55
C GLN A 594 -27.38 12.63 -20.04
N GLU A 595 -27.72 11.84 -19.02
CA GLU A 595 -29.10 11.65 -18.54
C GLU A 595 -30.08 11.20 -19.64
N ASP A 596 -29.59 10.47 -20.65
CA ASP A 596 -30.41 9.83 -21.69
C ASP A 596 -30.98 8.51 -21.14
N TRP A 597 -32.01 8.64 -20.29
CA TRP A 597 -32.63 7.49 -19.63
C TRP A 597 -33.19 6.44 -20.59
N PRO A 598 -33.81 6.78 -21.74
CA PRO A 598 -34.21 5.79 -22.73
C PRO A 598 -33.04 4.96 -23.27
N ALA A 599 -31.93 5.60 -23.68
CA ALA A 599 -30.76 4.89 -24.20
C ALA A 599 -30.05 4.10 -23.10
N TYR A 600 -29.91 4.68 -21.90
CA TYR A 600 -29.37 4.03 -20.71
C TYR A 600 -30.15 2.74 -20.39
N ASN A 601 -31.47 2.81 -20.25
CA ASN A 601 -32.29 1.66 -19.87
C ASN A 601 -32.25 0.55 -20.94
N LYS A 602 -32.23 0.92 -22.23
CA LYS A 602 -32.07 -0.04 -23.33
C LYS A 602 -30.72 -0.76 -23.26
N THR A 603 -29.66 0.00 -23.00
CA THR A 603 -28.29 -0.53 -22.88
C THR A 603 -28.16 -1.40 -21.64
N TYR A 604 -28.80 -1.04 -20.53
CA TYR A 604 -28.80 -1.82 -19.29
C TYR A 604 -29.48 -3.18 -19.51
N GLN A 605 -30.62 -3.19 -20.21
CA GLN A 605 -31.27 -4.45 -20.60
C GLN A 605 -30.40 -5.32 -21.52
N ALA A 606 -29.58 -4.71 -22.39
CA ALA A 606 -28.61 -5.46 -23.20
C ALA A 606 -27.46 -6.02 -22.35
N TYR A 607 -26.95 -5.22 -21.40
CA TYR A 607 -25.92 -5.63 -20.45
C TYR A 607 -26.38 -6.82 -19.61
N MET A 608 -27.59 -6.74 -19.05
CA MET A 608 -28.18 -7.81 -18.24
C MET A 608 -28.39 -9.13 -19.00
N LYS A 609 -28.47 -9.12 -20.34
CA LYS A 609 -28.65 -10.34 -21.16
C LYS A 609 -27.36 -11.11 -21.39
N ILE A 610 -26.21 -10.46 -21.22
CA ILE A 610 -24.89 -11.07 -21.49
C ILE A 610 -24.10 -11.38 -20.23
N ILE A 611 -24.64 -11.05 -19.05
CA ILE A 611 -24.09 -11.44 -17.76
C ILE A 611 -24.85 -12.66 -17.24
N ASP A 612 -24.14 -13.62 -16.66
CA ASP A 612 -24.71 -14.86 -16.12
C ASP A 612 -25.34 -14.62 -14.72
N ASP A 613 -26.34 -13.74 -14.64
CA ASP A 613 -27.12 -13.38 -13.44
C ASP A 613 -26.32 -12.82 -12.24
N GLN A 614 -25.04 -12.49 -12.41
CA GLN A 614 -24.20 -11.86 -11.39
C GLN A 614 -23.79 -10.45 -11.83
N ILE A 615 -24.59 -9.46 -11.44
CA ILE A 615 -24.26 -8.06 -11.68
C ILE A 615 -23.12 -7.61 -10.77
N ASN A 616 -22.13 -6.96 -11.34
CA ASN A 616 -21.10 -6.28 -10.56
C ASN A 616 -21.76 -5.23 -9.65
N HIS A 617 -21.47 -5.26 -8.35
CA HIS A 617 -22.10 -4.37 -7.36
C HIS A 617 -21.92 -2.88 -7.68
N TYR A 618 -20.82 -2.48 -8.33
CA TYR A 618 -20.62 -1.11 -8.81
C TYR A 618 -21.62 -0.74 -9.91
N VAL A 619 -21.80 -1.61 -10.92
CA VAL A 619 -22.79 -1.40 -11.99
C VAL A 619 -24.20 -1.35 -11.40
N GLN A 620 -24.49 -2.21 -10.42
CA GLN A 620 -25.77 -2.20 -9.71
C GLN A 620 -26.00 -0.89 -8.94
N ALA A 621 -24.98 -0.34 -8.28
CA ALA A 621 -25.08 0.94 -7.61
C ALA A 621 -25.32 2.11 -8.58
N ILE A 622 -24.65 2.10 -9.72
CA ILE A 622 -24.88 3.07 -10.81
C ILE A 622 -26.32 2.96 -11.29
N HIS A 623 -26.85 1.73 -11.44
CA HIS A 623 -28.25 1.52 -11.80
C HIS A 623 -29.22 2.05 -10.76
N GLY A 624 -29.00 1.77 -9.47
CA GLY A 624 -29.78 2.33 -8.37
C GLY A 624 -29.76 3.87 -8.36
N THR A 625 -28.60 4.47 -8.64
CA THR A 625 -28.47 5.93 -8.76
C THR A 625 -29.20 6.48 -9.99
N ALA A 626 -29.15 5.77 -11.13
CA ALA A 626 -29.89 6.14 -12.33
C ALA A 626 -31.42 6.06 -12.13
N LEU A 627 -31.90 5.07 -11.37
CA LEU A 627 -33.31 4.96 -10.98
C LEU A 627 -33.73 6.12 -10.09
N LEU A 628 -32.88 6.53 -9.13
CA LEU A 628 -33.11 7.71 -8.30
C LEU A 628 -33.27 8.97 -9.15
N LYS A 629 -32.36 9.21 -10.10
CA LYS A 629 -32.43 10.36 -11.03
C LYS A 629 -33.65 10.33 -11.96
N GLN A 630 -34.27 9.17 -12.15
CA GLN A 630 -35.54 9.01 -12.87
C GLN A 630 -36.78 9.17 -11.97
N GLY A 631 -36.60 9.54 -10.69
CA GLY A 631 -37.67 9.67 -9.70
C GLY A 631 -38.22 8.32 -9.20
N LYS A 632 -37.54 7.21 -9.50
CA LYS A 632 -37.96 5.84 -9.12
C LYS A 632 -37.35 5.45 -7.77
N TRP A 633 -37.70 6.20 -6.73
CA TRP A 633 -37.09 6.13 -5.40
C TRP A 633 -37.15 4.74 -4.74
N GLN A 634 -38.27 4.02 -4.89
CA GLN A 634 -38.41 2.68 -4.29
C GLN A 634 -37.58 1.62 -5.01
N GLU A 635 -37.48 1.68 -6.34
CA GLU A 635 -36.63 0.77 -7.13
C GLU A 635 -35.15 1.05 -6.84
N ALA A 636 -34.78 2.34 -6.76
CA ALA A 636 -33.44 2.76 -6.36
C ALA A 636 -33.03 2.25 -4.98
N GLU A 637 -33.93 2.33 -3.98
CA GLU A 637 -33.67 1.83 -2.62
C GLU A 637 -33.30 0.33 -2.63
N ILE A 638 -33.99 -0.49 -3.43
CA ILE A 638 -33.76 -1.93 -3.51
C ILE A 638 -32.39 -2.23 -4.13
N GLU A 639 -32.08 -1.61 -5.26
CA GLU A 639 -30.81 -1.84 -5.97
C GLU A 639 -29.60 -1.35 -5.16
N LEU A 640 -29.72 -0.19 -4.50
CA LEU A 640 -28.66 0.36 -3.66
C LEU A 640 -28.45 -0.47 -2.39
N ALA A 641 -29.52 -0.99 -1.78
CA ALA A 641 -29.41 -1.87 -0.62
C ALA A 641 -28.70 -3.19 -0.97
N ALA A 642 -29.03 -3.77 -2.13
CA ALA A 642 -28.40 -4.99 -2.63
C ALA A 642 -26.92 -4.76 -2.95
N SER A 643 -26.61 -3.66 -3.65
CA SER A 643 -25.23 -3.28 -3.97
C SER A 643 -24.38 -3.05 -2.71
N LEU A 644 -24.87 -2.28 -1.72
CA LEU A 644 -24.13 -2.01 -0.49
C LEU A 644 -23.89 -3.25 0.38
N ALA A 645 -24.75 -4.25 0.29
CA ALA A 645 -24.51 -5.51 1.00
C ALA A 645 -23.32 -6.30 0.42
N ALA A 646 -22.94 -6.03 -0.84
CA ALA A 646 -21.84 -6.67 -1.54
C ALA A 646 -20.60 -5.76 -1.73
N ASP A 647 -20.76 -4.43 -1.68
CA ASP A 647 -19.67 -3.46 -1.80
C ASP A 647 -19.05 -3.12 -0.45
N GLU A 648 -17.90 -3.71 -0.13
CA GLU A 648 -17.16 -3.43 1.12
C GLU A 648 -16.65 -1.97 1.24
N SER A 649 -16.59 -1.21 0.13
CA SER A 649 -16.21 0.21 0.17
C SER A 649 -17.35 1.11 0.61
N HIS A 650 -18.59 0.64 0.50
CA HIS A 650 -19.83 1.38 0.75
C HIS A 650 -19.87 2.77 0.10
N ARG A 651 -19.21 2.96 -1.06
CA ARG A 651 -19.01 4.31 -1.64
C ARG A 651 -20.31 5.01 -2.03
N PHE A 652 -21.38 4.24 -2.26
CA PHE A 652 -22.71 4.73 -2.62
C PHE A 652 -23.67 4.88 -1.42
N ILE A 653 -23.17 4.76 -0.18
CA ILE A 653 -24.02 4.87 1.01
C ILE A 653 -24.80 6.18 1.05
N GLY A 654 -24.20 7.31 0.65
CA GLY A 654 -24.89 8.59 0.60
C GLY A 654 -26.17 8.57 -0.24
N THR A 655 -26.10 7.95 -1.43
CA THR A 655 -27.25 7.80 -2.33
C THR A 655 -28.33 6.92 -1.71
N TYR A 656 -27.95 5.82 -1.06
CA TYR A 656 -28.89 4.96 -0.36
C TYR A 656 -29.57 5.71 0.80
N LEU A 657 -28.82 6.46 1.61
CA LEU A 657 -29.37 7.27 2.69
C LEU A 657 -30.40 8.28 2.16
N ALA A 658 -30.14 8.91 1.01
CA ALA A 658 -31.08 9.81 0.37
C ALA A 658 -32.42 9.11 0.04
N THR A 659 -32.39 7.87 -0.47
CA THR A 659 -33.62 7.09 -0.73
C THR A 659 -34.40 6.78 0.54
N LEU A 660 -33.71 6.40 1.63
CA LEU A 660 -34.35 6.09 2.90
C LEU A 660 -35.03 7.32 3.50
N ILE A 661 -34.34 8.47 3.52
CA ILE A 661 -34.89 9.71 4.05
C ILE A 661 -36.07 10.19 3.20
N TYR A 662 -35.97 10.12 1.87
CA TYR A 662 -37.07 10.47 0.97
C TYR A 662 -38.34 9.66 1.30
N ASN A 663 -38.17 8.36 1.58
CA ASN A 663 -39.22 7.43 1.95
C ASN A 663 -39.65 7.50 3.44
N ASP A 664 -39.28 8.55 4.18
CA ASP A 664 -39.62 8.76 5.60
C ASP A 664 -39.03 7.68 6.55
N LYS A 665 -37.86 7.14 6.22
CA LYS A 665 -37.14 6.12 6.99
C LYS A 665 -35.87 6.68 7.66
N GLY A 666 -35.94 7.87 8.25
CA GLY A 666 -34.79 8.57 8.82
C GLY A 666 -34.01 7.77 9.89
N GLU A 667 -34.71 7.00 10.72
CA GLU A 667 -34.07 6.11 11.72
C GLU A 667 -33.35 4.91 11.08
N GLU A 668 -33.89 4.37 9.98
CA GLU A 668 -33.21 3.32 9.22
C GLU A 668 -31.98 3.88 8.51
N ALA A 669 -32.06 5.13 8.01
CA ALA A 669 -30.92 5.82 7.42
C ALA A 669 -29.77 5.99 8.43
N LEU A 670 -30.06 6.40 9.68
CA LEU A 670 -29.02 6.48 10.71
C LEU A 670 -28.37 5.10 10.98
N LYS A 671 -29.17 4.04 11.09
CA LYS A 671 -28.65 2.67 11.26
C LYS A 671 -27.84 2.18 10.06
N ALA A 672 -28.26 2.55 8.85
CA ALA A 672 -27.54 2.22 7.62
C ALA A 672 -26.17 2.92 7.58
N ALA A 673 -26.12 4.21 7.95
CA ALA A 673 -24.87 4.97 8.02
C ALA A 673 -23.88 4.39 9.03
N GLN A 674 -24.38 3.83 10.14
CA GLN A 674 -23.58 3.12 11.15
C GLN A 674 -23.09 1.75 10.66
N ARG A 675 -23.95 1.03 9.92
CA ARG A 675 -23.64 -0.31 9.41
C ARG A 675 -22.67 -0.27 8.24
N TYR A 676 -22.76 0.74 7.39
CA TYR A 676 -22.04 0.86 6.12
C TYR A 676 -21.20 2.14 6.08
N PRO A 677 -20.15 2.26 6.92
CA PRO A 677 -19.25 3.41 6.85
C PRO A 677 -18.55 3.44 5.49
N GLU A 678 -18.51 4.61 4.85
CA GLU A 678 -17.82 4.80 3.56
C GLU A 678 -16.30 4.61 3.76
N ARG A 679 -15.72 3.66 3.03
CA ARG A 679 -14.29 3.33 3.05
C ARG A 679 -13.67 3.70 1.70
N MET A 680 -13.39 4.99 1.49
CA MET A 680 -12.71 5.47 0.29
C MET A 680 -11.21 5.65 0.54
N PHE A 681 -10.38 5.21 -0.40
CA PHE A 681 -8.95 5.50 -0.40
C PHE A 681 -8.72 6.99 -0.72
N GLY A 682 -8.36 7.77 0.30
CA GLY A 682 -8.00 9.18 0.19
C GLY A 682 -9.04 10.16 0.76
N PRO A 683 -8.61 11.35 1.23
CA PRO A 683 -9.52 12.33 1.79
C PRO A 683 -10.33 13.10 0.72
N PRO A 684 -11.53 13.61 1.08
CA PRO A 684 -12.18 13.45 2.38
C PRO A 684 -13.10 12.21 2.43
N ALA A 685 -12.82 11.26 3.32
CA ALA A 685 -13.81 10.25 3.72
C ALA A 685 -14.98 10.95 4.44
N ARG A 686 -16.22 10.60 4.10
CA ARG A 686 -17.41 11.27 4.62
C ARG A 686 -17.95 10.52 5.82
N ASN A 687 -18.10 11.22 6.93
CA ASN A 687 -18.76 10.65 8.11
C ASN A 687 -20.29 10.78 7.98
N TRP A 688 -20.89 9.84 7.25
CA TRP A 688 -22.33 9.80 7.03
C TRP A 688 -23.13 9.65 8.32
N GLU A 689 -22.63 8.90 9.31
CA GLU A 689 -23.28 8.76 10.61
C GLU A 689 -23.47 10.12 11.30
N ASN A 690 -22.40 10.92 11.39
CA ASN A 690 -22.44 12.25 11.98
C ASN A 690 -23.36 13.18 11.17
N MET A 691 -23.37 13.07 9.84
CA MET A 691 -24.31 13.83 9.01
C MET A 691 -25.77 13.45 9.31
N MET A 692 -26.07 12.16 9.41
CA MET A 692 -27.41 11.67 9.74
C MET A 692 -27.87 12.12 11.14
N GLU A 693 -26.97 12.08 12.12
CA GLU A 693 -27.28 12.54 13.48
C GLU A 693 -27.55 14.05 13.51
N ARG A 694 -26.79 14.84 12.74
CA ARG A 694 -27.04 16.30 12.61
C ARG A 694 -28.37 16.59 11.92
N LEU A 695 -28.74 15.83 10.89
CA LEU A 695 -30.06 15.95 10.25
C LEU A 695 -31.18 15.66 11.24
N ARG A 696 -31.02 14.60 12.06
CA ARG A 696 -31.99 14.23 13.09
C ARG A 696 -32.18 15.35 14.13
N VAL A 697 -31.09 15.92 14.62
CA VAL A 697 -31.12 17.06 15.55
C VAL A 697 -31.77 18.30 14.92
N GLU A 698 -31.41 18.66 13.68
CA GLU A 698 -31.99 19.80 12.95
C GLU A 698 -33.49 19.60 12.70
N SER A 699 -33.91 18.39 12.32
CA SER A 699 -35.31 18.01 12.15
C SER A 699 -36.14 18.20 13.42
N HIS A 700 -35.60 17.82 14.58
CA HIS A 700 -36.30 17.99 15.86
C HIS A 700 -36.44 19.46 16.27
N ALA A 701 -35.47 20.30 15.92
CA ALA A 701 -35.50 21.72 16.26
C ALA A 701 -36.55 22.51 15.47
N VAL A 702 -36.80 22.11 14.21
CA VAL A 702 -37.67 22.84 13.26
C VAL A 702 -39.08 22.24 13.18
N GLY A 703 -39.23 20.96 13.54
CA GLY A 703 -40.47 20.19 13.42
C GLY A 703 -40.42 19.25 12.23
N SER A 704 -40.53 17.94 12.49
CA SER A 704 -40.19 16.89 11.53
C SER A 704 -40.99 16.91 10.23
N VAL A 705 -42.25 17.33 10.25
CA VAL A 705 -43.11 17.32 9.05
C VAL A 705 -42.67 18.37 8.03
N ALA A 706 -42.46 19.62 8.46
CA ALA A 706 -42.03 20.70 7.58
C ALA A 706 -40.60 20.46 7.08
N TYR A 707 -39.74 19.94 7.95
CA TYR A 707 -38.37 19.60 7.59
C TYR A 707 -38.29 18.45 6.57
N LEU A 708 -39.12 17.41 6.71
CA LEU A 708 -39.19 16.32 5.73
C LEU A 708 -39.70 16.80 4.36
N GLN A 709 -40.66 17.73 4.33
CA GLN A 709 -41.12 18.34 3.08
C GLN A 709 -40.01 19.13 2.39
N GLU A 710 -39.22 19.87 3.15
CA GLU A 710 -38.03 20.56 2.64
C GLU A 710 -37.02 19.56 2.07
N ILE A 711 -36.66 18.51 2.82
CA ILE A 711 -35.74 17.47 2.36
C ILE A 711 -36.21 16.88 1.04
N ARG A 712 -37.48 16.48 0.93
CA ARG A 712 -38.03 15.91 -0.30
C ARG A 712 -37.91 16.87 -1.48
N SER A 713 -38.26 18.14 -1.28
CA SER A 713 -38.16 19.16 -2.33
C SER A 713 -36.72 19.31 -2.83
N VAL A 714 -35.75 19.31 -1.90
CA VAL A 714 -34.32 19.41 -2.22
C VAL A 714 -33.79 18.15 -2.91
N LEU A 715 -34.23 16.97 -2.47
CA LEU A 715 -33.88 15.70 -3.10
C LEU A 715 -34.52 15.54 -4.48
N ASP A 716 -35.73 16.06 -4.71
CA ASP A 716 -36.34 16.13 -6.05
C ASP A 716 -35.51 17.05 -6.97
N TRP A 717 -35.04 18.20 -6.49
CA TRP A 717 -34.13 19.04 -7.28
C TRP A 717 -32.80 18.37 -7.59
N PHE A 718 -32.30 17.54 -6.67
CA PHE A 718 -31.11 16.73 -6.88
C PHE A 718 -31.33 15.61 -7.91
N SER A 719 -32.44 14.86 -7.83
CA SER A 719 -32.75 13.81 -8.80
C SER A 719 -32.97 14.37 -10.20
N ASP A 720 -33.66 15.51 -10.30
CA ASP A 720 -34.03 16.17 -11.56
C ASP A 720 -32.90 17.04 -12.14
N SER A 721 -31.70 16.98 -11.55
CA SER A 721 -30.53 17.78 -11.97
C SER A 721 -30.79 19.29 -12.08
N GLN A 722 -31.65 19.80 -11.19
CA GLN A 722 -32.00 21.23 -11.06
C GLN A 722 -30.91 22.01 -10.32
N GLN A 723 -29.70 22.05 -10.89
CA GLN A 723 -28.49 22.58 -10.26
C GLN A 723 -28.60 24.05 -9.84
N GLU A 724 -29.31 24.88 -10.61
CA GLU A 724 -29.51 26.30 -10.27
C GLU A 724 -30.44 26.46 -9.05
N GLN A 725 -31.50 25.67 -8.97
CA GLN A 725 -32.41 25.64 -7.81
C GLN A 725 -31.65 25.18 -6.56
N LEU A 726 -30.88 24.10 -6.66
CA LEU A 726 -30.03 23.62 -5.56
C LEU A 726 -29.02 24.67 -5.10
N LYS A 727 -28.38 25.36 -6.03
CA LYS A 727 -27.41 26.42 -5.72
C LYS A 727 -28.07 27.58 -4.99
N GLN A 728 -29.19 28.08 -5.50
CA GLN A 728 -29.96 29.16 -4.86
C GLN A 728 -30.44 28.76 -3.46
N TRP A 729 -30.95 27.54 -3.31
CA TRP A 729 -31.34 27.00 -2.02
C TRP A 729 -30.17 26.92 -1.04
N LYS A 730 -29.00 26.39 -1.45
CA LYS A 730 -27.79 26.31 -0.61
C LYS A 730 -27.31 27.68 -0.12
N GLU A 731 -27.55 28.75 -0.87
CA GLU A 731 -27.19 30.13 -0.49
C GLU A 731 -28.16 30.74 0.54
N GLN A 732 -29.43 30.33 0.52
CA GLN A 732 -30.52 30.95 1.29
C GLN A 732 -30.97 30.13 2.50
N THR A 733 -30.72 28.82 2.49
CA THR A 733 -31.27 27.90 3.49
C THR A 733 -30.67 28.13 4.89
N PRO A 734 -31.50 28.14 5.95
CA PRO A 734 -31.01 28.12 7.34
C PRO A 734 -30.61 26.70 7.79
N PHE A 735 -30.87 25.66 7.00
CA PHE A 735 -30.67 24.26 7.34
C PHE A 735 -29.24 23.80 7.04
N GLN A 736 -28.33 24.03 7.99
CA GLN A 736 -26.91 23.77 7.80
C GLN A 736 -26.60 22.27 7.72
N ALA A 737 -27.31 21.42 8.47
CA ALA A 737 -27.12 19.97 8.39
C ALA A 737 -27.58 19.44 7.03
N LEU A 738 -28.77 19.86 6.57
CA LEU A 738 -29.28 19.49 5.24
C LEU A 738 -28.37 19.97 4.12
N LYS A 739 -27.89 21.21 4.20
CA LYS A 739 -26.93 21.76 3.24
C LYS A 739 -25.65 20.91 3.16
N ASN A 740 -25.10 20.50 4.30
CA ASN A 740 -23.88 19.67 4.33
C ASN A 740 -24.13 18.27 3.76
N PHE A 741 -25.29 17.67 4.06
CA PHE A 741 -25.68 16.37 3.51
C PHE A 741 -25.81 16.42 1.98
N VAL A 742 -26.51 17.42 1.44
CA VAL A 742 -26.68 17.59 -0.02
C VAL A 742 -25.34 17.86 -0.70
N ALA A 743 -24.49 18.70 -0.11
CA ALA A 743 -23.14 18.93 -0.64
C ALA A 743 -22.27 17.65 -0.62
N ALA A 744 -22.45 16.79 0.38
CA ALA A 744 -21.78 15.49 0.42
C ALA A 744 -22.31 14.55 -0.68
N LEU A 745 -23.63 14.52 -0.88
CA LEU A 745 -24.30 13.72 -1.90
C LEU A 745 -23.90 14.11 -3.33
N GLU A 746 -23.75 15.40 -3.63
CA GLU A 746 -23.26 15.91 -4.93
C GLU A 746 -21.85 15.41 -5.30
N ASN A 747 -21.09 14.92 -4.31
CA ASN A 747 -19.74 14.40 -4.53
C ASN A 747 -19.69 12.86 -4.58
N VAL A 748 -20.81 12.15 -4.36
CA VAL A 748 -20.87 10.69 -4.55
C VAL A 748 -20.78 10.41 -6.05
N ARG A 749 -19.80 9.62 -6.46
CA ARG A 749 -19.52 9.26 -7.85
C ARG A 749 -19.21 7.77 -7.97
#